data_AF-A0A9D8MPV4-F1
#
_entry.id   AF-A0A9D8MPV4-F1
#
_cell.length_a   1.000
_cell.length_b   1.000
_cell.length_c   1.000
_cell.angle_alpha   90.00
_cell.angle_beta   90.00
_cell.angle_gamma   90.00
#
_symmetry.space_group_name_H-M   'P 1'
#
loop_
_entity.id
_entity.type
_entity.pdbx_description
1 polymer ?
#
loop_
_entity_poly.entity_id
_entity_poly.type
_entity_poly.pdbx_seq_one_letter_code
_entity_poly.pdbx_strand_id
1 'polypeptide(L)'
;MKRGIAFFLFLLLSGSVLAAKHESEELYSQGWQLFKAKNYPAAAEAWRKSAETGKGRWPAAAARMELVALAMKQGQFGDAAALLNEIFALQPLQEAHRQQAIFKLLELYRVQGKNAEAREVIAEERARRKEDIRYLVMLDIREGEILLSEGRYKEAMPLFRRAALDRANQSLAWNGAARCAYMQKDYAQAKACLKESPYPDKDLLKELNDMENPFAVPPEKTSKKLHSRFQSIREKKMLGAFGGFDGTYRTPDEPKLQDGEPYDASRYSFAYYKMLSEGGFDTAFQLFGPWKNGFGELNRMEAALRFAAEGAARYGINLMPVLQYSIQVKQHRHFYSGQGKDSSGHVCPADWSYWEDEMLSRCLIAAKVGKDFPNVIGAVLDFEMYVKDGSRYPGPCLCDSCFREFFEAVKNTRPEPARENRLAWIKENGLFDSCLAWTEWKMAQTCTRLEKAVHADYPEFVFAYCPFFEWFPGCTRGLGTPEQPVLVLSEMEYSTGYSAAVKDRSERMEKNGYPGFYMPGVWLLKIPAEAFAGHMYSLAEDSDGAWIYTSASFWNEKYDPKFNKSKFFYGDSTGEVYRAAAMKTRLALDAKAKDPSFKPPFSLPSVIKLETPALPLDELPAGMEAKIDGEGDEAFWKALPVQTMRNNRTGEKIPGSIEFRIAFDKKNLYLLAEIPEPDMAQLKKKVEQDDDFRIFNDDAVEVFLGFDSGMKVAHWGINANGKAAQHMVFVAGEDRSWRGHPEIAVKLHEKSWTLEAAFPWKHLTEKNETGILFNLAASRADGQKIWSPTFGLFMNPDRFGKLVLNWKK
;
A
#
# COMPACT_ATOMS: atom_id res chain seq x y z
N MET A 1 -0.08 -17.05 -81.31
CA MET A 1 0.89 -17.13 -80.19
C MET A 1 1.16 -15.80 -79.47
N LYS A 2 1.40 -14.66 -80.15
CA LYS A 2 1.77 -13.39 -79.48
C LYS A 2 0.69 -12.73 -78.59
N ARG A 3 -0.61 -13.00 -78.79
CA ARG A 3 -1.70 -12.47 -77.93
C ARG A 3 -1.98 -13.29 -76.66
N GLY A 4 -1.60 -14.57 -76.62
CA GLY A 4 -1.78 -15.42 -75.43
C GLY A 4 -0.71 -15.17 -74.35
N ILE A 5 0.50 -14.79 -74.75
CA ILE A 5 1.63 -14.52 -73.86
C ILE A 5 1.41 -13.22 -73.06
N ALA A 6 0.82 -12.18 -73.67
CA ALA A 6 0.53 -10.91 -73.00
C ALA A 6 -0.57 -11.03 -71.92
N PHE A 7 -1.60 -11.87 -72.16
CA PHE A 7 -2.68 -12.12 -71.19
C PHE A 7 -2.21 -12.97 -70.00
N PHE A 8 -1.31 -13.93 -70.24
CA PHE A 8 -0.70 -14.75 -69.18
C PHE A 8 0.30 -13.95 -68.32
N LEU A 9 1.07 -13.04 -68.92
CA LEU A 9 1.95 -12.10 -68.20
C LEU A 9 1.17 -11.11 -67.34
N PHE A 10 0.01 -10.63 -67.81
CA PHE A 10 -0.85 -9.72 -67.04
C PHE A 10 -1.47 -10.42 -65.81
N LEU A 11 -1.93 -11.66 -65.94
CA LEU A 11 -2.45 -12.47 -64.83
C LEU A 11 -1.37 -12.82 -63.78
N LEU A 12 -0.15 -13.17 -64.22
CA LEU A 12 1.00 -13.42 -63.34
C LEU A 12 1.46 -12.15 -62.59
N LEU A 13 1.45 -10.99 -63.24
CA LEU A 13 1.78 -9.70 -62.62
C LEU A 13 0.69 -9.23 -61.65
N SER A 14 -0.60 -9.51 -61.91
CA SER A 14 -1.68 -9.18 -60.96
C SER A 14 -1.67 -10.07 -59.71
N GLY A 15 -1.29 -11.35 -59.84
CA GLY A 15 -1.22 -12.29 -58.72
C GLY A 15 -0.07 -11.98 -57.74
N SER A 16 1.10 -11.61 -58.24
CA SER A 16 2.27 -11.26 -57.41
C SER A 16 2.09 -9.94 -56.65
N VAL A 17 1.38 -8.98 -57.24
CA VAL A 17 1.03 -7.69 -56.62
C VAL A 17 0.07 -7.89 -55.43
N LEU A 18 -0.93 -8.77 -55.54
CA LEU A 18 -1.85 -9.09 -54.44
C LEU A 18 -1.16 -9.85 -53.30
N ALA A 19 -0.30 -10.82 -53.62
CA ALA A 19 0.46 -11.59 -52.62
C ALA A 19 1.37 -10.69 -51.78
N ALA A 20 2.12 -9.77 -52.41
CA ALA A 20 2.97 -8.81 -51.71
C ALA A 20 2.20 -7.81 -50.83
N LYS A 21 0.92 -7.55 -51.14
CA LYS A 21 0.06 -6.68 -50.30
C LYS A 21 -0.31 -7.41 -49.00
N HIS A 22 -0.74 -8.67 -49.12
CA HIS A 22 -1.15 -9.49 -47.99
C HIS A 22 0.01 -9.74 -47.02
N GLU A 23 1.20 -10.02 -47.56
CA GLU A 23 2.41 -10.21 -46.76
C GLU A 23 2.82 -8.94 -45.98
N SER A 24 2.74 -7.77 -46.61
CA SER A 24 3.08 -6.49 -45.96
C SER A 24 2.13 -6.13 -44.81
N GLU A 25 0.83 -6.44 -44.94
CA GLU A 25 -0.18 -6.22 -43.88
C GLU A 25 -0.02 -7.19 -42.70
N GLU A 26 0.38 -8.44 -42.98
CA GLU A 26 0.66 -9.45 -41.96
C GLU A 26 1.90 -9.07 -41.14
N LEU A 27 2.98 -8.67 -41.80
CA LEU A 27 4.21 -8.18 -41.16
C LEU A 27 3.95 -6.92 -40.31
N TYR A 28 3.10 -6.00 -40.79
CA TYR A 28 2.71 -4.82 -40.03
C TYR A 28 1.97 -5.19 -38.72
N SER A 29 1.03 -6.13 -38.82
CA SER A 29 0.25 -6.63 -37.69
C SER A 29 1.12 -7.41 -36.69
N GLN A 30 2.07 -8.19 -37.20
CA GLN A 30 3.06 -8.91 -36.38
C GLN A 30 3.91 -7.94 -35.56
N GLY A 31 4.35 -6.82 -36.14
CA GLY A 31 5.09 -5.79 -35.43
C GLY A 31 4.33 -5.25 -34.21
N TRP A 32 3.02 -5.01 -34.36
CA TRP A 32 2.16 -4.57 -33.24
C TRP A 32 2.00 -5.63 -32.16
N GLN A 33 1.92 -6.93 -32.50
CA GLN A 33 1.88 -8.00 -31.51
C GLN A 33 3.19 -8.07 -30.71
N LEU A 34 4.33 -7.99 -31.39
CA LEU A 34 5.65 -7.99 -30.77
C LEU A 34 5.89 -6.75 -29.90
N PHE A 35 5.39 -5.60 -30.33
CA PHE A 35 5.45 -4.36 -29.56
C PHE A 35 4.65 -4.46 -28.25
N LYS A 36 3.43 -5.03 -28.30
CA LYS A 36 2.62 -5.30 -27.10
C LYS A 36 3.29 -6.28 -26.15
N ALA A 37 4.04 -7.25 -26.68
CA ALA A 37 4.86 -8.18 -25.90
C ALA A 37 6.18 -7.57 -25.38
N LYS A 38 6.41 -6.25 -25.58
CA LYS A 38 7.63 -5.52 -25.21
C LYS A 38 8.91 -6.01 -25.91
N ASN A 39 8.81 -6.78 -26.99
CA ASN A 39 9.96 -7.20 -27.80
C ASN A 39 10.23 -6.17 -28.91
N TYR A 40 10.79 -5.02 -28.50
CA TYR A 40 11.00 -3.87 -29.40
C TYR A 40 11.93 -4.14 -30.59
N PRO A 41 13.05 -4.89 -30.45
CA PRO A 41 13.91 -5.20 -31.60
C PRO A 41 13.19 -6.03 -32.67
N ALA A 42 12.43 -7.05 -32.25
CA ALA A 42 11.69 -7.88 -33.19
C ALA A 42 10.51 -7.12 -33.83
N ALA A 43 9.84 -6.24 -33.07
CA ALA A 43 8.80 -5.37 -33.60
C ALA A 43 9.35 -4.42 -34.69
N ALA A 44 10.51 -3.80 -34.44
CA ALA A 44 11.18 -2.95 -35.41
C ALA A 44 11.53 -3.72 -36.69
N GLU A 45 12.02 -4.94 -36.57
CA GLU A 45 12.37 -5.78 -37.72
C GLU A 45 11.14 -6.16 -38.56
N ALA A 46 10.03 -6.51 -37.91
CA ALA A 46 8.76 -6.80 -38.59
C ALA A 46 8.24 -5.58 -39.35
N TRP A 47 8.30 -4.39 -38.76
CA TRP A 47 7.90 -3.15 -39.43
C TRP A 47 8.85 -2.75 -40.57
N ARG A 48 10.17 -2.95 -40.44
CA ARG A 48 11.10 -2.72 -41.56
C ARG A 48 10.77 -3.61 -42.76
N LYS A 49 10.57 -4.90 -42.52
CA LYS A 49 10.17 -5.86 -43.57
C LYS A 49 8.84 -5.47 -44.20
N SER A 50 7.84 -5.10 -43.39
CA SER A 50 6.57 -4.58 -43.90
C SER A 50 6.75 -3.36 -44.81
N ALA A 51 7.62 -2.42 -44.39
CA ALA A 51 7.93 -1.20 -45.12
C ALA A 51 8.70 -1.44 -46.43
N GLU A 52 9.49 -2.50 -46.52
CA GLU A 52 10.23 -2.94 -47.70
C GLU A 52 9.36 -3.73 -48.69
N THR A 53 8.52 -4.63 -48.19
CA THR A 53 7.61 -5.45 -49.01
C THR A 53 6.46 -4.60 -49.58
N GLY A 54 6.00 -3.60 -48.82
CA GLY A 54 4.86 -2.75 -49.19
C GLY A 54 5.19 -1.53 -50.07
N LYS A 55 6.35 -1.45 -50.73
CA LYS A 55 6.85 -0.26 -51.48
C LYS A 55 5.74 0.56 -52.17
N GLY A 56 5.63 1.84 -51.79
CA GLY A 56 4.67 2.79 -52.38
C GLY A 56 3.19 2.54 -52.03
N ARG A 57 2.89 1.64 -51.09
CA ARG A 57 1.52 1.27 -50.67
C ARG A 57 1.23 1.72 -49.24
N TRP A 58 -0.06 1.68 -48.88
CA TRP A 58 -0.59 2.06 -47.56
C TRP A 58 0.16 1.42 -46.36
N PRO A 59 0.43 0.10 -46.31
CA PRO A 59 1.13 -0.50 -45.16
C PRO A 59 2.56 0.03 -44.97
N ALA A 60 3.23 0.45 -46.05
CA ALA A 60 4.62 0.87 -46.00
C ALA A 60 4.82 2.26 -45.38
N ALA A 61 3.84 3.17 -45.53
CA ALA A 61 3.85 4.45 -44.83
C ALA A 61 3.55 4.25 -43.34
N ALA A 62 2.54 3.44 -43.01
CA ALA A 62 2.17 3.13 -41.63
C ALA A 62 3.31 2.45 -40.86
N ALA A 63 3.94 1.43 -41.44
CA ALA A 63 5.07 0.74 -40.83
C ALA A 63 6.26 1.68 -40.55
N ARG A 64 6.55 2.61 -41.48
CA ARG A 64 7.59 3.64 -41.26
C ARG A 64 7.21 4.61 -40.13
N MET A 65 5.94 4.98 -39.97
CA MET A 65 5.51 5.82 -38.85
C MET A 65 5.71 5.14 -37.49
N GLU A 66 5.47 3.83 -37.40
CA GLU A 66 5.74 3.07 -36.17
C GLU A 66 7.25 3.01 -35.86
N LEU A 67 8.09 2.88 -36.88
CA LEU A 67 9.54 2.98 -36.74
C LEU A 67 9.99 4.37 -36.26
N VAL A 68 9.40 5.44 -36.78
CA VAL A 68 9.64 6.82 -36.29
C VAL A 68 9.30 6.93 -34.81
N ALA A 69 8.12 6.46 -34.39
CA ALA A 69 7.70 6.50 -33.00
C ALA A 69 8.63 5.71 -32.07
N LEU A 70 9.11 4.54 -32.52
CA LEU A 70 10.05 3.73 -31.77
C LEU A 70 11.43 4.39 -31.64
N ALA A 71 11.95 4.96 -32.73
CA ALA A 71 13.22 5.68 -32.73
C ALA A 71 13.18 6.90 -31.79
N MET A 72 12.09 7.67 -31.81
CA MET A 72 11.87 8.78 -30.88
C MET A 72 11.84 8.31 -29.42
N LYS A 73 11.18 7.18 -29.13
CA LYS A 73 11.15 6.58 -27.79
C LYS A 73 12.54 6.14 -27.29
N GLN A 74 13.44 5.77 -28.20
CA GLN A 74 14.81 5.36 -27.90
C GLN A 74 15.81 6.52 -27.91
N GLY A 75 15.38 7.76 -28.17
CA GLY A 75 16.26 8.93 -28.29
C GLY A 75 17.06 8.98 -29.60
N GLN A 76 16.74 8.13 -30.59
CA GLN A 76 17.41 8.03 -31.89
C GLN A 76 16.82 9.04 -32.89
N PHE A 77 17.00 10.34 -32.61
CA PHE A 77 16.31 11.39 -33.37
C PHE A 77 16.81 11.55 -34.81
N GLY A 78 18.06 11.17 -35.11
CA GLY A 78 18.60 11.15 -36.48
C GLY A 78 17.89 10.12 -37.36
N ASP A 79 17.68 8.92 -36.83
CA ASP A 79 16.99 7.83 -37.51
C ASP A 79 15.50 8.17 -37.73
N ALA A 80 14.86 8.79 -36.72
CA ALA A 80 13.49 9.28 -36.84
C ALA A 80 13.35 10.31 -37.98
N ALA A 81 14.29 11.24 -38.11
CA ALA A 81 14.29 12.23 -39.19
C ALA A 81 14.49 11.60 -40.58
N ALA A 82 15.41 10.63 -40.69
CA ALA A 82 15.65 9.91 -41.94
C ALA A 82 14.39 9.14 -42.40
N LEU A 83 13.74 8.44 -41.47
CA LEU A 83 12.50 7.72 -41.74
C LEU A 83 11.35 8.66 -42.15
N LEU A 84 11.23 9.84 -41.54
CA LEU A 84 10.23 10.84 -41.96
C LEU A 84 10.49 11.33 -43.40
N ASN A 85 11.75 11.57 -43.77
CA ASN A 85 12.11 11.94 -45.14
C ASN A 85 11.76 10.82 -46.15
N GLU A 86 11.97 9.55 -45.78
CA GLU A 86 11.53 8.42 -46.59
C GLU A 86 10.01 8.41 -46.79
N ILE A 87 9.24 8.69 -45.74
CA ILE A 87 7.76 8.76 -45.84
C ILE A 87 7.34 9.87 -46.81
N PHE A 88 7.93 11.06 -46.70
CA PHE A 88 7.62 12.19 -47.60
C PHE A 88 8.04 11.92 -49.05
N ALA A 89 9.02 11.05 -49.28
CA ALA A 89 9.46 10.65 -50.63
C ALA A 89 8.58 9.58 -51.30
N LEU A 90 7.62 8.97 -50.59
CA LEU A 90 6.73 7.95 -51.16
C LEU A 90 5.83 8.54 -52.26
N GLN A 91 5.66 7.81 -53.37
CA GLN A 91 4.79 8.19 -54.48
C GLN A 91 3.87 7.02 -54.88
N PRO A 92 2.53 7.16 -54.78
CA PRO A 92 1.78 8.28 -54.20
C PRO A 92 1.74 8.22 -52.66
N LEU A 93 1.96 9.35 -51.98
CA LEU A 93 1.69 9.49 -50.54
C LEU A 93 0.26 10.02 -50.34
N GLN A 94 -0.58 9.27 -49.62
CA GLN A 94 -1.93 9.72 -49.30
C GLN A 94 -1.89 10.88 -48.31
N GLU A 95 -2.83 11.82 -48.44
CA GLU A 95 -2.83 13.03 -47.61
C GLU A 95 -2.94 12.72 -46.12
N ALA A 96 -3.78 11.75 -45.73
CA ALA A 96 -3.93 11.36 -44.33
C ALA A 96 -2.58 10.90 -43.70
N HIS A 97 -1.75 10.20 -44.47
CA HIS A 97 -0.42 9.79 -44.01
C HIS A 97 0.56 10.95 -43.97
N ARG A 98 0.46 11.88 -44.92
CA ARG A 98 1.25 13.12 -44.88
C ARG A 98 0.94 13.92 -43.61
N GLN A 99 -0.34 14.09 -43.27
CA GLN A 99 -0.76 14.78 -42.05
C GLN A 99 -0.19 14.10 -40.78
N GLN A 100 -0.26 12.77 -40.71
CA GLN A 100 0.35 12.01 -39.61
C GLN A 100 1.86 12.19 -39.53
N ALA A 101 2.55 12.17 -40.68
CA ALA A 101 3.99 12.40 -40.76
C ALA A 101 4.38 13.83 -40.32
N ILE A 102 3.58 14.85 -40.68
CA ILE A 102 3.76 16.23 -40.18
C ILE A 102 3.64 16.25 -38.66
N PHE A 103 2.62 15.65 -38.06
CA PHE A 103 2.50 15.65 -36.60
C PHE A 103 3.68 14.98 -35.90
N LYS A 104 4.24 13.93 -36.49
CA LYS A 104 5.46 13.28 -36.00
C LYS A 104 6.69 14.16 -36.18
N LEU A 105 6.80 14.89 -37.27
CA LEU A 105 7.85 15.88 -37.50
C LEU A 105 7.80 17.01 -36.46
N LEU A 106 6.60 17.54 -36.16
CA LEU A 106 6.41 18.57 -35.13
C LEU A 106 6.78 18.04 -33.74
N GLU A 107 6.39 16.81 -33.42
CA GLU A 107 6.77 16.15 -32.17
C GLU A 107 8.30 15.99 -32.09
N LEU A 108 8.95 15.57 -33.17
CA LEU A 108 10.41 15.41 -33.28
C LEU A 108 11.13 16.74 -33.07
N TYR A 109 10.68 17.81 -33.73
CA TYR A 109 11.26 19.13 -33.56
C TYR A 109 11.09 19.66 -32.14
N ARG A 110 9.92 19.46 -31.52
CA ARG A 110 9.69 19.83 -30.13
C ARG A 110 10.66 19.13 -29.17
N VAL A 111 10.88 17.82 -29.32
CA VAL A 111 11.83 17.09 -28.44
C VAL A 111 13.29 17.42 -28.72
N GLN A 112 13.63 17.87 -29.93
CA GLN A 112 14.95 18.38 -30.29
C GLN A 112 15.16 19.86 -29.90
N GLY A 113 14.13 20.57 -29.43
CA GLY A 113 14.18 22.01 -29.18
C GLY A 113 14.19 22.88 -30.44
N LYS A 114 13.89 22.30 -31.62
CA LYS A 114 13.83 22.97 -32.93
C LYS A 114 12.48 23.66 -33.16
N ASN A 115 12.10 24.51 -32.22
CA ASN A 115 10.76 25.07 -32.17
C ASN A 115 10.50 26.12 -33.26
N ALA A 116 11.56 26.74 -33.80
CA ALA A 116 11.45 27.68 -34.92
C ALA A 116 11.02 26.93 -36.19
N GLU A 117 11.72 25.84 -36.50
CA GLU A 117 11.45 24.97 -37.65
C GLU A 117 10.06 24.32 -37.55
N ALA A 118 9.64 23.94 -36.34
CA ALA A 118 8.28 23.45 -36.11
C ALA A 118 7.20 24.49 -36.45
N ARG A 119 7.41 25.75 -36.09
CA ARG A 119 6.48 26.83 -36.42
C ARG A 119 6.44 27.14 -37.92
N GLU A 120 7.57 27.06 -38.61
CA GLU A 120 7.60 27.20 -40.07
C GLU A 120 6.74 26.12 -40.75
N VAL A 121 6.91 24.86 -40.35
CA VAL A 121 6.08 23.75 -40.84
C VAL A 121 4.59 23.98 -40.53
N ILE A 122 4.25 24.43 -39.32
CA ILE A 122 2.86 24.75 -38.96
C ILE A 122 2.30 25.86 -39.86
N ALA A 123 3.07 26.93 -40.11
CA ALA A 123 2.66 28.05 -40.95
C ALA A 123 2.42 27.60 -42.41
N GLU A 124 3.32 26.78 -42.96
CA GLU A 124 3.16 26.19 -44.30
C GLU A 124 1.90 25.32 -44.39
N GLU A 125 1.67 24.46 -43.41
CA GLU A 125 0.51 23.57 -43.38
C GLU A 125 -0.81 24.34 -43.26
N ARG A 126 -0.85 25.41 -42.44
CA ARG A 126 -2.01 26.31 -42.35
C ARG A 126 -2.28 27.02 -43.67
N ALA A 127 -1.23 27.45 -44.38
CA ALA A 127 -1.38 28.10 -45.68
C ALA A 127 -1.92 27.13 -46.75
N ARG A 128 -1.49 25.87 -46.70
CA ARG A 128 -1.89 24.80 -47.62
C ARG A 128 -3.34 24.33 -47.40
N ARG A 129 -3.83 24.28 -46.15
CA ARG A 129 -5.10 23.62 -45.77
C ARG A 129 -6.02 24.55 -44.98
N LYS A 130 -6.44 25.66 -45.59
CA LYS A 130 -7.30 26.67 -44.91
C LYS A 130 -8.72 26.19 -44.58
N GLU A 131 -9.21 25.15 -45.25
CA GLU A 131 -10.59 24.67 -45.12
C GLU A 131 -10.73 23.38 -44.28
N ASP A 132 -9.62 22.70 -43.94
CA ASP A 132 -9.65 21.47 -43.13
C ASP A 132 -9.61 21.81 -41.63
N ILE A 133 -10.78 22.13 -41.08
CA ILE A 133 -10.93 22.59 -39.70
C ILE A 133 -10.36 21.59 -38.68
N ARG A 134 -10.55 20.27 -38.90
CA ARG A 134 -10.04 19.24 -37.99
C ARG A 134 -8.52 19.20 -37.98
N TYR A 135 -7.90 19.32 -39.15
CA TYR A 135 -6.45 19.39 -39.26
C TYR A 135 -5.89 20.66 -38.62
N LEU A 136 -6.54 21.80 -38.82
CA LEU A 136 -6.15 23.09 -38.22
C LEU A 136 -6.23 23.08 -36.68
N VAL A 137 -7.24 22.43 -36.11
CA VAL A 137 -7.36 22.22 -34.66
C VAL A 137 -6.18 21.39 -34.11
N MET A 138 -5.79 20.33 -34.81
CA MET A 138 -4.64 19.52 -34.41
C MET A 138 -3.33 20.31 -34.49
N LEU A 139 -3.19 21.21 -35.47
CA LEU A 139 -2.06 22.13 -35.54
C LEU A 139 -2.06 23.12 -34.37
N ASP A 140 -3.23 23.63 -33.93
CA ASP A 140 -3.33 24.47 -32.72
C ASP A 140 -2.82 23.75 -31.48
N ILE A 141 -3.16 22.46 -31.30
CA ILE A 141 -2.69 21.66 -30.16
C ILE A 141 -1.16 21.51 -30.21
N ARG A 142 -0.61 21.15 -31.37
CA ARG A 142 0.85 20.97 -31.53
C ARG A 142 1.61 22.27 -31.33
N GLU A 143 1.11 23.37 -31.85
CA GLU A 143 1.68 24.71 -31.65
C GLU A 143 1.60 25.11 -30.16
N GLY A 144 0.47 24.84 -29.50
CA GLY A 144 0.31 25.03 -28.06
C GLY A 144 1.32 24.23 -27.23
N GLU A 145 1.57 22.96 -27.58
CA GLU A 145 2.56 22.11 -26.91
C GLU A 145 3.99 22.65 -27.07
N ILE A 146 4.32 23.17 -28.25
CA ILE A 146 5.61 23.82 -28.53
C ILE A 146 5.76 25.08 -27.67
N LEU A 147 4.79 25.98 -27.71
CA LEU A 147 4.80 27.22 -26.91
C LEU A 147 4.85 26.93 -25.40
N LEU A 148 4.15 25.90 -24.94
CA LEU A 148 4.21 25.44 -23.55
C LEU A 148 5.63 24.99 -23.18
N SER A 149 6.32 24.25 -24.06
CA SER A 149 7.72 23.84 -23.82
C SER A 149 8.72 25.00 -23.82
N GLU A 150 8.40 26.11 -24.49
CA GLU A 150 9.19 27.36 -24.48
C GLU A 150 8.88 28.27 -23.26
N GLY A 151 7.93 27.90 -22.40
CA GLY A 151 7.50 28.76 -21.30
C GLY A 151 6.53 29.88 -21.70
N ARG A 152 6.01 29.88 -22.93
CA ARG A 152 5.13 30.92 -23.49
C ARG A 152 3.65 30.61 -23.26
N TYR A 153 3.30 30.42 -21.99
CA TYR A 153 1.98 29.90 -21.59
C TYR A 153 0.80 30.79 -22.00
N LYS A 154 0.98 32.11 -21.97
CA LYS A 154 -0.06 33.07 -22.37
C LYS A 154 -0.43 32.97 -23.85
N GLU A 155 0.53 32.58 -24.68
CA GLU A 155 0.34 32.42 -26.13
C GLU A 155 -0.20 31.02 -26.46
N ALA A 156 0.20 30.00 -25.70
CA ALA A 156 -0.31 28.63 -25.84
C ALA A 156 -1.78 28.49 -25.43
N MET A 157 -2.19 29.15 -24.33
CA MET A 157 -3.55 29.07 -23.77
C MET A 157 -4.68 29.31 -24.78
N PRO A 158 -4.70 30.37 -25.60
CA PRO A 158 -5.77 30.60 -26.58
C PRO A 158 -5.82 29.52 -27.67
N LEU A 159 -4.68 28.92 -28.04
CA LEU A 159 -4.64 27.83 -29.02
C LEU A 159 -5.33 26.57 -28.46
N PHE A 160 -5.01 26.19 -27.23
CA PHE A 160 -5.66 25.08 -26.55
C PHE A 160 -7.15 25.31 -26.36
N ARG A 161 -7.57 26.51 -25.92
CA ARG A 161 -9.00 26.83 -25.75
C ARG A 161 -9.77 26.77 -27.07
N ARG A 162 -9.17 27.23 -28.16
CA ARG A 162 -9.76 27.13 -29.49
C ARG A 162 -9.88 25.67 -29.94
N ALA A 163 -8.85 24.87 -29.72
CA ALA A 163 -8.85 23.45 -30.03
C ALA A 163 -9.88 22.66 -29.23
N ALA A 164 -10.20 23.09 -28.00
CA ALA A 164 -11.21 22.46 -27.15
C ALA A 164 -12.65 22.56 -27.70
N LEU A 165 -12.90 23.42 -28.70
CA LEU A 165 -14.19 23.49 -29.38
C LEU A 165 -14.47 22.23 -30.22
N ASP A 166 -13.44 21.47 -30.59
CA ASP A 166 -13.58 20.19 -31.29
C ASP A 166 -13.71 19.02 -30.31
N ARG A 167 -14.87 18.37 -30.32
CA ARG A 167 -15.18 17.25 -29.41
C ARG A 167 -14.15 16.11 -29.48
N ALA A 168 -13.55 15.86 -30.65
CA ALA A 168 -12.61 14.76 -30.82
C ALA A 168 -11.29 14.97 -30.04
N ASN A 169 -10.92 16.23 -29.75
CA ASN A 169 -9.62 16.58 -29.19
C ASN A 169 -9.70 17.35 -27.85
N GLN A 170 -10.90 17.47 -27.29
CA GLN A 170 -11.16 18.19 -26.03
C GLN A 170 -10.22 17.81 -24.89
N SER A 171 -9.88 16.53 -24.74
CA SER A 171 -9.04 16.10 -23.63
C SER A 171 -7.61 16.64 -23.74
N LEU A 172 -7.00 16.54 -24.93
CA LEU A 172 -5.66 17.08 -25.17
C LEU A 172 -5.64 18.59 -25.00
N ALA A 173 -6.66 19.27 -25.53
CA ALA A 173 -6.81 20.71 -25.47
C ALA A 173 -6.98 21.22 -24.03
N TRP A 174 -7.94 20.68 -23.28
CA TRP A 174 -8.20 21.11 -21.90
C TRP A 174 -7.05 20.77 -20.95
N ASN A 175 -6.38 19.63 -21.13
CA ASN A 175 -5.20 19.28 -20.34
C ASN A 175 -4.02 20.23 -20.66
N GLY A 176 -3.82 20.61 -21.93
CA GLY A 176 -2.84 21.62 -22.33
C GLY A 176 -3.13 22.99 -21.72
N ALA A 177 -4.38 23.45 -21.77
CA ALA A 177 -4.83 24.68 -21.14
C ALA A 177 -4.64 24.65 -19.61
N ALA A 178 -4.97 23.52 -18.96
CA ALA A 178 -4.75 23.33 -17.53
C ALA A 178 -3.28 23.47 -17.14
N ARG A 179 -2.37 22.84 -17.91
CA ARG A 179 -0.92 22.97 -17.70
C ARG A 179 -0.43 24.41 -17.91
N CYS A 180 -0.94 25.14 -18.91
CA CYS A 180 -0.63 26.56 -19.07
C CYS A 180 -1.04 27.40 -17.85
N ALA A 181 -2.24 27.16 -17.29
CA ALA A 181 -2.70 27.86 -16.09
C ALA A 181 -1.86 27.48 -14.87
N TYR A 182 -1.57 26.19 -14.69
CA TYR A 182 -0.75 25.68 -13.61
C TYR A 182 0.67 26.29 -13.61
N MET A 183 1.34 26.34 -14.77
CA MET A 183 2.68 26.94 -14.88
C MET A 183 2.68 28.46 -14.62
N GLN A 184 1.53 29.11 -14.78
CA GLN A 184 1.31 30.52 -14.43
C GLN A 184 0.92 30.71 -12.95
N LYS A 185 0.85 29.62 -12.17
CA LYS A 185 0.37 29.58 -10.78
C LYS A 185 -1.10 30.01 -10.61
N ASP A 186 -1.90 29.93 -11.66
CA ASP A 186 -3.36 30.11 -11.60
C ASP A 186 -4.02 28.74 -11.41
N TYR A 187 -3.95 28.23 -10.18
CA TYR A 187 -4.42 26.89 -9.83
C TYR A 187 -5.94 26.74 -9.96
N ALA A 188 -6.69 27.80 -9.68
CA ALA A 188 -8.13 27.83 -9.87
C ALA A 188 -8.51 27.65 -11.35
N GLN A 189 -7.82 28.37 -12.25
CA GLN A 189 -8.03 28.21 -13.68
C GLN A 189 -7.55 26.84 -14.18
N ALA A 190 -6.45 26.30 -13.64
CA ALA A 190 -5.97 24.97 -14.00
C ALA A 190 -7.01 23.89 -13.68
N LYS A 191 -7.60 23.94 -12.48
CA LYS A 191 -8.66 23.02 -12.05
C LYS A 191 -9.94 23.18 -12.85
N ALA A 192 -10.33 24.42 -13.18
CA ALA A 192 -11.45 24.69 -14.06
C ALA A 192 -11.25 24.07 -15.45
N CYS A 193 -10.07 24.23 -16.06
CA CYS A 193 -9.75 23.58 -17.34
C CYS A 193 -9.80 22.05 -17.25
N LEU A 194 -9.29 21.44 -16.17
CA LEU A 194 -9.36 19.98 -15.98
C LEU A 194 -10.80 19.48 -15.86
N LYS A 195 -11.70 20.25 -15.22
CA LYS A 195 -13.12 19.89 -15.09
C LYS A 195 -13.83 19.81 -16.45
N GLU A 196 -13.41 20.61 -17.42
CA GLU A 196 -13.95 20.61 -18.79
C GLU A 196 -13.37 19.47 -19.66
N SER A 197 -12.30 18.82 -19.21
CA SER A 197 -11.66 17.72 -19.93
C SER A 197 -12.46 16.42 -19.76
N PRO A 198 -12.87 15.73 -20.85
CA PRO A 198 -13.50 14.40 -20.75
C PRO A 198 -12.58 13.35 -20.11
N TYR A 199 -11.26 13.51 -20.30
CA TYR A 199 -10.22 12.69 -19.69
C TYR A 199 -9.16 13.60 -19.06
N PRO A 200 -9.40 14.10 -17.84
CA PRO A 200 -8.50 15.03 -17.17
C PRO A 200 -7.15 14.40 -16.85
N ASP A 201 -6.09 15.21 -16.89
CA ASP A 201 -4.77 14.86 -16.38
C ASP A 201 -4.86 14.57 -14.87
N LYS A 202 -4.87 13.28 -14.52
CA LYS A 202 -5.12 12.81 -13.15
C LYS A 202 -4.02 13.20 -12.18
N ASP A 203 -2.77 13.22 -12.63
CA ASP A 203 -1.62 13.57 -11.79
C ASP A 203 -1.68 15.05 -11.43
N LEU A 204 -1.95 15.90 -12.42
CA LEU A 204 -2.12 17.34 -12.21
C LEU A 204 -3.35 17.66 -11.34
N LEU A 205 -4.47 16.95 -11.54
CA LEU A 205 -5.67 17.14 -10.72
C LEU A 205 -5.43 16.75 -9.25
N LYS A 206 -4.74 15.62 -9.04
CA LYS A 206 -4.35 15.17 -7.70
C LYS A 206 -3.47 16.22 -7.02
N GLU A 207 -2.45 16.71 -7.72
CA GLU A 207 -1.54 17.73 -7.19
C GLU A 207 -2.28 19.02 -6.80
N LEU A 208 -3.20 19.50 -7.66
CA LEU A 208 -4.04 20.66 -7.37
C LEU A 208 -4.94 20.46 -6.14
N ASN A 209 -5.51 19.26 -5.98
CA ASN A 209 -6.34 18.93 -4.81
C ASN A 209 -5.51 18.82 -3.53
N ASP A 210 -4.32 18.24 -3.61
CA ASP A 210 -3.39 18.11 -2.49
C ASP A 210 -2.94 19.51 -1.98
N MET A 211 -2.75 20.48 -2.88
CA MET A 211 -2.39 21.87 -2.53
C MET A 211 -3.52 22.67 -1.85
N GLU A 212 -4.79 22.31 -2.07
CA GLU A 212 -5.95 22.99 -1.46
C GLU A 212 -6.35 22.38 -0.11
N ASN A 213 -5.84 21.19 0.24
CA ASN A 213 -6.19 20.52 1.49
C ASN A 213 -5.49 21.21 2.68
N PRO A 214 -6.21 21.89 3.58
CA PRO A 214 -5.60 22.58 4.73
C PRO A 214 -4.96 21.60 5.73
N PHE A 215 -5.23 20.29 5.58
CA PHE A 215 -4.74 19.22 6.43
C PHE A 215 -3.65 18.38 5.75
N ALA A 216 -3.10 18.82 4.61
CA ALA A 216 -1.99 18.10 3.99
C ALA A 216 -0.77 18.10 4.92
N VAL A 217 -0.25 16.91 5.24
CA VAL A 217 1.03 16.76 5.95
C VAL A 217 2.14 16.58 4.91
N PRO A 218 3.12 17.51 4.81
CA PRO A 218 4.17 17.41 3.81
C PRO A 218 4.99 16.12 3.95
N PRO A 219 5.43 15.51 2.84
CA PRO A 219 6.35 14.39 2.89
C PRO A 219 7.73 14.84 3.39
N GLU A 220 8.23 14.20 4.45
CA GLU A 220 9.55 14.42 5.03
C GLU A 220 10.33 13.10 5.00
N LYS A 221 11.15 12.93 3.96
CA LYS A 221 11.92 11.68 3.78
C LYS A 221 13.06 11.61 4.78
N THR A 222 13.36 10.41 5.24
CA THR A 222 14.59 10.10 5.95
C THR A 222 15.80 10.61 5.17
N SER A 223 16.64 11.41 5.83
CA SER A 223 17.83 12.03 5.28
C SER A 223 18.92 10.98 5.03
N LYS A 224 19.79 11.26 4.06
CA LYS A 224 21.05 10.50 3.88
C LYS A 224 22.06 10.81 4.98
N LYS A 225 21.93 11.97 5.63
CA LYS A 225 22.81 12.42 6.71
C LYS A 225 22.07 12.27 8.03
N LEU A 226 22.14 11.08 8.61
CA LEU A 226 21.48 10.78 9.88
C LEU A 226 22.26 11.34 11.06
N HIS A 227 21.55 11.60 12.16
CA HIS A 227 22.16 11.76 13.46
C HIS A 227 22.95 10.48 13.84
N SER A 228 24.09 10.63 14.54
CA SER A 228 25.06 9.55 14.78
C SER A 228 24.45 8.28 15.38
N ARG A 229 23.52 8.45 16.33
CA ARG A 229 22.77 7.34 16.95
C ARG A 229 21.97 6.53 15.92
N PHE A 230 21.26 7.20 15.01
CA PHE A 230 20.45 6.55 13.97
C PHE A 230 21.32 5.95 12.87
N GLN A 231 22.46 6.59 12.55
CA GLN A 231 23.47 6.00 11.68
C GLN A 231 23.96 4.65 12.25
N SER A 232 24.27 4.60 13.55
CA SER A 232 24.69 3.36 14.21
C SER A 232 23.60 2.29 14.21
N ILE A 233 22.33 2.66 14.39
CA ILE A 233 21.20 1.71 14.34
C ILE A 233 21.15 1.03 12.97
N ARG A 234 21.22 1.82 11.90
CA ARG A 234 21.16 1.34 10.52
C ARG A 234 22.39 0.51 10.13
N GLU A 235 23.58 0.95 10.50
CA GLU A 235 24.84 0.25 10.16
C GLU A 235 24.98 -1.08 10.91
N LYS A 236 24.66 -1.10 12.22
CA LYS A 236 24.74 -2.32 13.02
C LYS A 236 23.59 -3.27 12.76
N LYS A 237 22.47 -2.78 12.22
CA LYS A 237 21.18 -3.47 12.16
C LYS A 237 20.75 -3.88 13.57
N MET A 238 20.07 -2.95 14.26
CA MET A 238 19.62 -3.17 15.64
C MET A 238 18.85 -4.51 15.77
N LEU A 239 19.24 -5.31 16.75
CA LEU A 239 18.49 -6.50 17.18
C LEU A 239 17.84 -6.24 18.54
N GLY A 240 16.53 -6.05 18.51
CA GLY A 240 15.70 -5.74 19.66
C GLY A 240 15.04 -6.96 20.30
N ALA A 241 14.84 -6.92 21.61
CA ALA A 241 14.17 -7.95 22.39
C ALA A 241 13.01 -7.34 23.17
N PHE A 242 11.76 -7.64 22.77
CA PHE A 242 10.57 -7.15 23.49
C PHE A 242 10.23 -8.09 24.64
N GLY A 243 10.01 -7.57 25.84
CA GLY A 243 9.69 -8.36 27.02
C GLY A 243 9.01 -7.57 28.14
N GLY A 244 8.34 -8.27 29.05
CA GLY A 244 7.82 -7.63 30.25
C GLY A 244 8.92 -7.38 31.29
N PHE A 245 8.68 -6.43 32.20
CA PHE A 245 9.58 -6.18 33.32
C PHE A 245 9.69 -7.36 34.28
N ASP A 246 8.67 -8.22 34.32
CA ASP A 246 8.67 -9.50 35.03
C ASP A 246 9.81 -10.43 34.62
N GLY A 247 10.38 -10.25 33.42
CA GLY A 247 11.61 -10.92 33.01
C GLY A 247 12.82 -10.63 33.90
N THR A 248 12.79 -9.56 34.71
CA THR A 248 13.89 -9.17 35.61
C THR A 248 13.72 -9.69 37.04
N TYR A 249 12.63 -10.39 37.36
CA TYR A 249 12.47 -10.95 38.70
C TYR A 249 13.65 -11.84 39.09
N ARG A 250 13.91 -11.96 40.39
CA ARG A 250 14.98 -12.81 40.89
C ARG A 250 14.62 -14.29 40.74
N THR A 251 13.35 -14.62 40.92
CA THR A 251 12.82 -15.97 40.74
C THR A 251 11.53 -15.95 39.91
N PRO A 252 11.24 -17.02 39.15
CA PRO A 252 9.99 -17.17 38.39
C PRO A 252 8.70 -17.01 39.20
N ASP A 253 8.77 -17.18 40.52
CA ASP A 253 7.63 -17.24 41.44
C ASP A 253 7.43 -15.94 42.23
N GLU A 254 8.21 -14.91 41.92
CA GLU A 254 7.97 -13.56 42.45
C GLU A 254 6.52 -13.11 42.14
N PRO A 255 5.75 -12.66 43.16
CA PRO A 255 4.38 -12.20 42.93
C PRO A 255 4.38 -10.94 42.06
N LYS A 256 3.35 -10.77 41.24
CA LYS A 256 3.20 -9.50 40.50
C LYS A 256 3.02 -8.35 41.48
N LEU A 257 3.73 -7.25 41.23
CA LEU A 257 3.52 -6.00 41.93
C LEU A 257 2.05 -5.55 41.80
N GLN A 258 1.47 -5.14 42.92
CA GLN A 258 0.17 -4.49 42.94
C GLN A 258 0.33 -2.96 42.94
N ASP A 259 -0.70 -2.26 42.45
CA ASP A 259 -0.76 -0.80 42.56
C ASP A 259 -0.71 -0.37 44.04
N GLY A 260 0.08 0.66 44.36
CA GLY A 260 0.29 1.14 45.74
C GLY A 260 1.41 0.47 46.54
N GLU A 261 1.98 -0.67 46.08
CA GLU A 261 3.16 -1.29 46.74
C GLU A 261 4.47 -0.52 46.46
N PRO A 262 5.37 -0.32 47.45
CA PRO A 262 6.65 0.34 47.20
C PRO A 262 7.55 -0.48 46.26
N TYR A 263 8.35 0.21 45.44
CA TYR A 263 9.37 -0.46 44.63
C TYR A 263 10.48 -1.05 45.51
N ASP A 264 10.79 -2.33 45.31
CA ASP A 264 11.88 -3.03 45.99
C ASP A 264 12.84 -3.68 44.97
N ALA A 265 14.03 -3.08 44.83
CA ALA A 265 15.08 -3.57 43.93
C ALA A 265 15.56 -4.99 44.28
N SER A 266 15.38 -5.45 45.53
CA SER A 266 15.83 -6.77 45.98
C SER A 266 15.07 -7.92 45.30
N ARG A 267 13.90 -7.64 44.73
CA ARG A 267 13.06 -8.60 44.01
C ARG A 267 13.56 -8.91 42.59
N TYR A 268 14.54 -8.17 42.11
CA TYR A 268 15.01 -8.24 40.73
C TYR A 268 16.47 -8.69 40.62
N SER A 269 16.86 -9.06 39.41
CA SER A 269 18.22 -9.46 39.03
C SER A 269 18.57 -8.97 37.62
N PHE A 270 19.87 -8.92 37.31
CA PHE A 270 20.34 -8.56 35.97
C PHE A 270 20.51 -9.77 35.02
N ALA A 271 20.06 -10.96 35.43
CA ALA A 271 20.21 -12.19 34.65
C ALA A 271 19.56 -12.09 33.27
N TYR A 272 18.42 -11.40 33.18
CA TYR A 272 17.72 -11.12 31.92
C TYR A 272 18.62 -10.42 30.89
N TYR A 273 19.25 -9.30 31.26
CA TYR A 273 20.11 -8.54 30.35
C TYR A 273 21.36 -9.32 29.95
N LYS A 274 21.92 -10.12 30.86
CA LYS A 274 23.00 -11.06 30.55
C LYS A 274 22.59 -12.02 29.43
N MET A 275 21.41 -12.63 29.56
CA MET A 275 20.89 -13.59 28.57
C MET A 275 20.59 -12.94 27.22
N LEU A 276 20.13 -11.68 27.19
CA LEU A 276 19.98 -10.94 25.94
C LEU A 276 21.33 -10.72 25.24
N SER A 277 22.33 -10.29 26.00
CA SER A 277 23.69 -10.06 25.51
C SER A 277 24.32 -11.35 24.96
N GLU A 278 24.19 -12.46 25.70
CA GLU A 278 24.63 -13.80 25.25
C GLU A 278 23.85 -14.30 24.01
N GLY A 279 22.61 -13.83 23.82
CA GLY A 279 21.80 -14.07 22.63
C GLY A 279 22.11 -13.16 21.45
N GLY A 280 23.10 -12.26 21.55
CA GLY A 280 23.47 -11.34 20.48
C GLY A 280 22.51 -10.16 20.25
N PHE A 281 21.59 -9.90 21.19
CA PHE A 281 20.74 -8.72 21.16
C PHE A 281 21.51 -7.50 21.66
N ASP A 282 21.24 -6.34 21.08
CA ASP A 282 21.86 -5.07 21.49
C ASP A 282 20.86 -4.11 22.15
N THR A 283 19.56 -4.39 22.07
CA THR A 283 18.51 -3.50 22.58
C THR A 283 17.40 -4.29 23.27
N ALA A 284 16.95 -3.82 24.44
CA ALA A 284 15.80 -4.33 25.17
C ALA A 284 14.63 -3.33 25.09
N PHE A 285 13.48 -3.80 24.60
CA PHE A 285 12.20 -3.09 24.66
C PHE A 285 11.40 -3.67 25.83
N GLN A 286 11.34 -2.96 26.94
CA GLN A 286 10.80 -3.52 28.18
C GLN A 286 9.51 -2.84 28.63
N LEU A 287 8.46 -3.59 28.93
CA LEU A 287 7.15 -3.05 29.28
C LEU A 287 7.08 -2.48 30.70
N PHE A 288 6.88 -1.16 30.82
CA PHE A 288 6.74 -0.41 32.09
C PHE A 288 5.29 0.01 32.39
N GLY A 289 4.30 -0.80 32.00
CA GLY A 289 2.87 -0.45 32.10
C GLY A 289 2.14 -0.87 33.39
N PRO A 290 1.01 -0.21 33.73
CA PRO A 290 0.25 -0.45 34.96
C PRO A 290 -0.44 -1.83 35.01
N TRP A 291 -0.93 -2.34 33.88
CA TRP A 291 -1.83 -3.51 33.82
C TRP A 291 -1.19 -4.87 34.21
N LYS A 292 0.15 -4.95 34.28
CA LYS A 292 0.85 -6.20 34.63
C LYS A 292 2.04 -6.03 35.57
N ASN A 293 2.67 -4.85 35.59
CA ASN A 293 3.94 -4.62 36.30
C ASN A 293 3.85 -3.51 37.36
N GLY A 294 2.68 -2.88 37.54
CA GLY A 294 2.44 -1.94 38.65
C GLY A 294 3.22 -0.63 38.59
N PHE A 295 3.68 -0.20 37.41
CA PHE A 295 4.44 1.04 37.21
C PHE A 295 3.58 2.22 36.71
N GLY A 296 2.31 2.27 37.14
CA GLY A 296 1.42 3.40 36.83
C GLY A 296 1.93 4.72 37.41
N GLU A 297 2.58 4.68 38.58
CA GLU A 297 3.14 5.85 39.26
C GLU A 297 4.52 6.25 38.70
N LEU A 298 4.68 7.53 38.37
CA LEU A 298 5.90 8.08 37.76
C LEU A 298 7.18 7.82 38.58
N ASN A 299 7.16 8.07 39.89
CA ASN A 299 8.32 7.85 40.76
C ASN A 299 8.74 6.37 40.80
N ARG A 300 7.78 5.46 40.72
CA ARG A 300 8.02 4.02 40.71
C ARG A 300 8.61 3.57 39.39
N MET A 301 8.07 4.07 38.29
CA MET A 301 8.65 3.87 36.96
C MET A 301 10.09 4.37 36.91
N GLU A 302 10.41 5.57 37.45
CA GLU A 302 11.77 6.08 37.49
C GLU A 302 12.71 5.13 38.27
N ALA A 303 12.31 4.68 39.46
CA ALA A 303 13.13 3.78 40.27
C ALA A 303 13.41 2.44 39.55
N ALA A 304 12.38 1.84 38.95
CA ALA A 304 12.50 0.61 38.19
C ALA A 304 13.34 0.78 36.92
N LEU A 305 13.19 1.91 36.22
CA LEU A 305 13.96 2.22 35.02
C LEU A 305 15.44 2.42 35.33
N ARG A 306 15.78 3.06 36.46
CA ARG A 306 17.18 3.20 36.91
C ARG A 306 17.83 1.85 37.20
N PHE A 307 17.12 0.94 37.87
CA PHE A 307 17.60 -0.43 38.08
C PHE A 307 17.85 -1.16 36.75
N ALA A 308 16.87 -1.09 35.84
CA ALA A 308 16.98 -1.69 34.52
C ALA A 308 18.12 -1.09 33.70
N ALA A 309 18.31 0.23 33.76
CA ALA A 309 19.38 0.94 33.06
C ALA A 309 20.76 0.47 33.52
N GLU A 310 20.97 0.35 34.84
CA GLU A 310 22.20 -0.19 35.41
C GLU A 310 22.45 -1.63 34.95
N GLY A 311 21.44 -2.49 35.04
CA GLY A 311 21.53 -3.88 34.62
C GLY A 311 21.87 -4.03 33.14
N ALA A 312 21.18 -3.28 32.28
CA ALA A 312 21.40 -3.28 30.84
C ALA A 312 22.80 -2.75 30.49
N ALA A 313 23.26 -1.68 31.15
CA ALA A 313 24.57 -1.08 30.93
C ALA A 313 25.72 -2.06 31.20
N ARG A 314 25.60 -2.87 32.27
CA ARG A 314 26.60 -3.90 32.64
C ARG A 314 26.83 -4.95 31.55
N TYR A 315 25.85 -5.16 30.67
CA TYR A 315 25.90 -6.15 29.60
C TYR A 315 25.88 -5.54 28.19
N GLY A 316 26.09 -4.21 28.07
CA GLY A 316 26.16 -3.51 26.80
C GLY A 316 24.83 -3.45 26.04
N ILE A 317 23.71 -3.51 26.76
CA ILE A 317 22.36 -3.47 26.21
C ILE A 317 21.81 -2.04 26.25
N ASN A 318 21.34 -1.55 25.10
CA ASN A 318 20.51 -0.36 25.04
C ASN A 318 19.13 -0.68 25.62
N LEU A 319 18.55 0.26 26.36
CA LEU A 319 17.25 0.10 26.98
C LEU A 319 16.29 1.15 26.43
N MET A 320 15.09 0.69 26.07
CA MET A 320 13.96 1.57 25.79
C MET A 320 12.75 1.08 26.59
N PRO A 321 12.26 1.86 27.58
CA PRO A 321 10.99 1.55 28.21
C PRO A 321 9.86 1.62 27.18
N VAL A 322 8.98 0.62 27.22
CA VAL A 322 7.75 0.56 26.45
C VAL A 322 6.62 1.14 27.30
N LEU A 323 6.00 2.19 26.77
CA LEU A 323 5.01 3.04 27.42
C LEU A 323 3.64 2.76 26.80
N GLN A 324 2.73 2.20 27.60
CA GLN A 324 1.40 1.85 27.13
C GLN A 324 0.52 3.07 26.95
N TYR A 325 -0.10 3.18 25.78
CA TYR A 325 -1.10 4.18 25.46
C TYR A 325 -2.48 3.79 26.00
N SER A 326 -3.36 4.78 26.15
CA SER A 326 -4.72 4.65 26.68
C SER A 326 -4.80 4.04 28.09
N ILE A 327 -3.84 4.37 28.96
CA ILE A 327 -3.90 4.15 30.41
C ILE A 327 -4.65 5.30 31.10
N GLN A 328 -5.20 5.10 32.30
CA GLN A 328 -5.87 6.17 33.09
C GLN A 328 -6.94 6.99 32.34
N VAL A 329 -7.66 6.35 31.39
CA VAL A 329 -8.58 7.01 30.44
C VAL A 329 -9.65 7.89 31.09
N LYS A 330 -10.11 7.57 32.31
CA LYS A 330 -11.27 8.21 32.95
C LYS A 330 -11.13 9.71 33.15
N GLN A 331 -9.91 10.22 33.35
CA GLN A 331 -9.67 11.64 33.67
C GLN A 331 -9.49 12.53 32.43
N HIS A 332 -9.43 11.94 31.24
CA HIS A 332 -9.14 12.63 29.98
C HIS A 332 -10.34 12.67 29.04
N ARG A 333 -10.25 13.48 27.99
CA ARG A 333 -11.30 13.56 26.97
C ARG A 333 -11.40 12.24 26.25
N HIS A 334 -12.61 11.72 26.10
CA HIS A 334 -12.83 10.43 25.45
C HIS A 334 -13.02 10.55 23.95
N PHE A 335 -12.64 9.47 23.26
CA PHE A 335 -12.93 9.31 21.85
C PHE A 335 -14.45 9.28 21.61
N TYR A 336 -14.89 9.72 20.43
CA TYR A 336 -16.29 9.60 20.03
C TYR A 336 -16.35 9.31 18.55
N SER A 337 -16.91 8.16 18.17
CA SER A 337 -16.99 7.73 16.76
C SER A 337 -18.11 8.38 15.96
N GLY A 338 -19.00 9.16 16.61
CA GLY A 338 -20.26 9.59 16.02
C GLY A 338 -21.41 8.61 16.22
N GLN A 339 -21.20 7.48 16.91
CA GLN A 339 -22.24 6.50 17.22
C GLN A 339 -22.23 6.08 18.70
N GLY A 340 -23.43 5.92 19.28
CA GLY A 340 -23.67 5.42 20.64
C GLY A 340 -23.37 6.45 21.76
N LYS A 341 -23.98 6.27 22.94
CA LYS A 341 -23.70 7.08 24.14
C LYS A 341 -22.46 6.59 24.93
N ASP A 342 -22.02 5.35 24.72
CA ASP A 342 -21.01 4.64 25.55
C ASP A 342 -19.76 4.16 24.77
N SER A 343 -19.49 4.68 23.57
CA SER A 343 -18.45 4.12 22.67
C SER A 343 -16.99 4.39 23.06
N SER A 344 -16.65 4.67 24.33
CA SER A 344 -15.36 5.31 24.62
C SER A 344 -14.65 4.88 25.88
N GLY A 345 -14.39 3.57 26.01
CA GLY A 345 -13.30 3.07 26.86
C GLY A 345 -11.90 3.58 26.45
N HIS A 346 -11.80 4.43 25.42
CA HIS A 346 -10.58 4.97 24.85
C HIS A 346 -10.50 6.49 25.01
N VAL A 347 -9.28 6.98 25.23
CA VAL A 347 -8.99 8.42 25.22
C VAL A 347 -9.11 8.99 23.80
N CYS A 348 -9.36 10.28 23.66
CA CYS A 348 -9.30 10.98 22.38
C CYS A 348 -7.83 11.08 21.92
N PRO A 349 -7.48 10.63 20.70
CA PRO A 349 -6.08 10.65 20.23
C PRO A 349 -5.50 12.06 20.09
N ALA A 350 -6.35 13.07 19.94
CA ALA A 350 -5.96 14.47 19.87
C ALA A 350 -5.96 15.19 21.24
N ASP A 351 -6.14 14.46 22.36
CA ASP A 351 -6.17 15.09 23.68
C ASP A 351 -4.79 15.35 24.24
N TRP A 352 -4.27 16.56 24.03
CA TRP A 352 -2.97 16.95 24.56
C TRP A 352 -2.86 16.75 26.08
N SER A 353 -3.92 16.94 26.86
CA SER A 353 -3.83 16.73 28.32
C SER A 353 -3.41 15.29 28.66
N TYR A 354 -3.95 14.30 27.93
CA TYR A 354 -3.52 12.91 28.04
C TYR A 354 -2.06 12.72 27.61
N TRP A 355 -1.69 13.29 26.46
CA TRP A 355 -0.31 13.20 25.97
C TRP A 355 0.68 13.85 26.95
N GLU A 356 0.32 14.94 27.61
CA GLU A 356 1.13 15.63 28.59
C GLU A 356 1.29 14.82 29.88
N ASP A 357 0.16 14.42 30.47
CA ASP A 357 0.13 13.72 31.75
C ASP A 357 0.72 12.31 31.65
N GLU A 358 0.40 11.59 30.58
CA GLU A 358 0.73 10.17 30.49
C GLU A 358 1.95 9.87 29.61
N MET A 359 2.03 10.46 28.41
CA MET A 359 3.08 10.13 27.43
C MET A 359 4.35 10.96 27.64
N LEU A 360 4.23 12.28 27.62
CA LEU A 360 5.34 13.22 27.77
C LEU A 360 6.01 13.04 29.13
N SER A 361 5.25 12.98 30.22
CA SER A 361 5.81 12.78 31.56
C SER A 361 6.68 11.52 31.67
N ARG A 362 6.29 10.43 30.99
CA ARG A 362 7.07 9.18 30.98
C ARG A 362 8.26 9.20 30.02
N CYS A 363 8.12 9.86 28.87
CA CYS A 363 9.26 10.13 27.99
C CYS A 363 10.31 11.00 28.69
N LEU A 364 9.90 12.01 29.47
CA LEU A 364 10.80 12.86 30.24
C LEU A 364 11.49 12.10 31.39
N ILE A 365 10.84 11.09 31.98
CA ILE A 365 11.52 10.17 32.91
C ILE A 365 12.59 9.37 32.17
N ALA A 366 12.27 8.82 31.00
CA ALA A 366 13.25 8.11 30.19
C ALA A 366 14.42 9.02 29.76
N ALA A 367 14.15 10.28 29.42
CA ALA A 367 15.17 11.28 29.11
C ALA A 367 16.03 11.62 30.33
N LYS A 368 15.42 11.84 31.49
CA LYS A 368 16.11 12.07 32.77
C LYS A 368 17.04 10.91 33.10
N VAL A 369 16.56 9.67 33.06
CA VAL A 369 17.39 8.49 33.32
C VAL A 369 18.45 8.32 32.23
N GLY A 370 18.15 8.63 30.96
CA GLY A 370 19.11 8.57 29.86
C GLY A 370 20.29 9.54 29.97
N LYS A 371 20.10 10.68 30.64
CA LYS A 371 21.20 11.59 30.99
C LYS A 371 22.16 10.99 32.02
N ASP A 372 21.64 10.18 32.95
CA ASP A 372 22.43 9.48 33.97
C ASP A 372 23.01 8.15 33.44
N PHE A 373 22.29 7.49 32.53
CA PHE A 373 22.59 6.19 31.94
C PHE A 373 22.44 6.27 30.41
N PRO A 374 23.51 6.59 29.67
CA PRO A 374 23.44 6.80 28.22
C PRO A 374 22.94 5.62 27.39
N ASN A 375 22.93 4.40 27.94
CA ASN A 375 22.32 3.23 27.31
C ASN A 375 20.78 3.27 27.33
N VAL A 376 20.14 4.15 28.10
CA VAL A 376 18.70 4.46 27.92
C VAL A 376 18.59 5.45 26.76
N ILE A 377 18.30 4.91 25.58
CA ILE A 377 18.43 5.66 24.33
C ILE A 377 17.15 6.39 23.92
N GLY A 378 16.01 6.07 24.52
CA GLY A 378 14.72 6.58 24.10
C GLY A 378 13.55 5.82 24.73
N ALA A 379 12.39 5.80 24.07
CA ALA A 379 11.21 5.04 24.53
C ALA A 379 10.39 4.50 23.35
N VAL A 380 9.66 3.41 23.60
CA VAL A 380 8.68 2.84 22.66
C VAL A 380 7.29 3.26 23.12
N LEU A 381 6.49 3.84 22.23
CA LEU A 381 5.08 4.14 22.46
C LEU A 381 4.25 2.94 21.99
N ASP A 382 3.67 2.21 22.93
CA ASP A 382 2.83 1.05 22.64
C ASP A 382 1.39 1.50 22.44
N PHE A 383 0.98 1.59 21.17
CA PHE A 383 -0.36 2.01 20.79
C PHE A 383 -1.39 0.87 20.79
N GLU A 384 -1.01 -0.35 21.20
CA GLU A 384 -1.97 -1.44 21.39
C GLU A 384 -2.92 -1.12 22.55
N MET A 385 -4.17 -0.76 22.22
CA MET A 385 -5.17 -0.44 23.23
C MET A 385 -5.73 -1.75 23.81
N TYR A 386 -5.22 -2.19 24.96
CA TYR A 386 -5.65 -3.41 25.67
C TYR A 386 -6.99 -3.27 26.42
N VAL A 387 -7.96 -2.55 25.86
CA VAL A 387 -9.30 -2.38 26.44
C VAL A 387 -10.31 -3.38 25.83
N LYS A 388 -11.41 -3.61 26.56
CA LYS A 388 -12.34 -4.73 26.38
C LYS A 388 -13.05 -4.78 25.01
N ASP A 389 -13.11 -3.66 24.28
CA ASP A 389 -13.95 -3.49 23.07
C ASP A 389 -13.14 -3.33 21.76
N GLY A 390 -11.84 -3.66 21.77
CA GLY A 390 -11.00 -3.74 20.57
C GLY A 390 -9.70 -2.94 20.67
N SER A 391 -8.76 -3.23 19.77
CA SER A 391 -7.41 -2.64 19.81
C SER A 391 -7.24 -1.34 19.02
N ARG A 392 -8.22 -0.90 18.20
CA ARG A 392 -8.09 0.24 17.27
C ARG A 392 -9.28 1.21 17.31
N TYR A 393 -9.07 2.46 16.91
CA TYR A 393 -10.15 3.43 16.71
C TYR A 393 -10.94 3.13 15.42
N PRO A 394 -12.28 3.08 15.46
CA PRO A 394 -13.13 2.76 14.31
C PRO A 394 -13.40 3.95 13.37
N GLY A 395 -12.49 4.93 13.32
CA GLY A 395 -12.63 6.16 12.51
C GLY A 395 -12.13 7.44 13.21
N PRO A 396 -12.44 8.63 12.64
CA PRO A 396 -12.03 9.91 13.20
C PRO A 396 -12.72 10.21 14.54
N CYS A 397 -12.05 10.95 15.42
CA CYS A 397 -12.66 11.40 16.66
C CYS A 397 -13.58 12.60 16.41
N LEU A 398 -14.85 12.49 16.78
CA LEU A 398 -15.89 13.51 16.61
C LEU A 398 -16.32 14.13 17.96
N CYS A 399 -15.48 14.03 18.99
CA CYS A 399 -15.72 14.73 20.25
C CYS A 399 -15.80 16.25 20.03
N ASP A 400 -16.38 17.00 20.97
CA ASP A 400 -16.67 18.44 20.76
C ASP A 400 -15.44 19.26 20.37
N SER A 401 -14.28 18.96 20.96
CA SER A 401 -13.02 19.64 20.61
C SER A 401 -12.57 19.33 19.19
N CYS A 402 -12.54 18.04 18.82
CA CYS A 402 -12.06 17.60 17.52
C CYS A 402 -12.97 18.09 16.40
N PHE A 403 -14.29 17.93 16.58
CA PHE A 403 -15.24 18.33 15.55
C PHE A 403 -15.27 19.84 15.35
N ARG A 404 -15.20 20.65 16.42
CA ARG A 404 -15.16 22.11 16.29
C ARG A 404 -13.93 22.57 15.52
N GLU A 405 -12.76 22.04 15.84
CA GLU A 405 -11.52 22.38 15.13
C GLU A 405 -11.59 22.00 13.64
N PHE A 406 -12.09 20.80 13.34
CA PHE A 406 -12.34 20.38 11.96
C PHE A 406 -13.34 21.30 11.25
N PHE A 407 -14.47 21.59 11.89
CA PHE A 407 -15.58 22.38 11.35
C PHE A 407 -15.16 23.82 11.01
N GLU A 408 -14.38 24.45 11.89
CA GLU A 408 -13.80 25.77 11.67
C GLU A 408 -12.79 25.75 10.52
N ALA A 409 -11.94 24.73 10.44
CA ALA A 409 -10.89 24.64 9.44
C ALA A 409 -11.43 24.40 8.02
N VAL A 410 -12.55 23.69 7.86
CA VAL A 410 -13.24 23.57 6.57
C VAL A 410 -14.06 24.82 6.19
N LYS A 411 -14.03 25.89 7.03
CA LYS A 411 -14.68 27.19 6.82
C LYS A 411 -16.14 27.07 6.38
N ASN A 412 -16.87 26.13 6.99
CA ASN A 412 -18.26 25.88 6.62
C ASN A 412 -19.17 27.00 7.16
N THR A 413 -20.11 27.47 6.35
CA THR A 413 -21.08 28.52 6.70
C THR A 413 -22.41 27.97 7.20
N ARG A 414 -22.60 26.65 7.20
CA ARG A 414 -23.80 25.98 7.71
C ARG A 414 -23.80 25.96 9.25
N PRO A 415 -24.94 25.74 9.92
CA PRO A 415 -24.98 25.50 11.35
C PRO A 415 -24.23 24.22 11.75
N GLU A 416 -23.56 24.23 12.90
CA GLU A 416 -22.92 23.03 13.46
C GLU A 416 -24.02 21.97 13.75
N PRO A 417 -23.88 20.73 13.23
CA PRO A 417 -24.83 19.66 13.54
C PRO A 417 -24.75 19.25 15.01
N ALA A 418 -25.88 18.75 15.55
CA ALA A 418 -25.90 18.09 16.85
C ALA A 418 -24.87 16.94 16.89
N ARG A 419 -24.33 16.65 18.08
CA ARG A 419 -23.21 15.73 18.28
C ARG A 419 -23.44 14.35 17.65
N GLU A 420 -24.63 13.80 17.83
CA GLU A 420 -25.10 12.51 17.30
C GLU A 420 -25.21 12.49 15.75
N ASN A 421 -25.31 13.65 15.12
CA ASN A 421 -25.50 13.78 13.67
C ASN A 421 -24.20 14.17 12.95
N ARG A 422 -23.09 14.38 13.65
CA ARG A 422 -21.82 14.84 13.07
C ARG A 422 -21.29 13.93 11.97
N LEU A 423 -21.31 12.61 12.18
CA LEU A 423 -20.81 11.66 11.18
C LEU A 423 -21.69 11.66 9.92
N ALA A 424 -23.01 11.64 10.08
CA ALA A 424 -23.96 11.73 8.97
C ALA A 424 -23.76 13.04 8.19
N TRP A 425 -23.65 14.16 8.91
CA TRP A 425 -23.40 15.47 8.31
C TRP A 425 -22.08 15.50 7.53
N ILE A 426 -20.98 14.97 8.07
CA ILE A 426 -19.69 14.89 7.34
C ILE A 426 -19.87 14.16 6.01
N LYS A 427 -20.56 13.01 6.03
CA LYS A 427 -20.80 12.18 4.83
C LYS A 427 -21.69 12.89 3.82
N GLU A 428 -22.81 13.44 4.26
CA GLU A 428 -23.78 14.15 3.40
C GLU A 428 -23.18 15.40 2.73
N ASN A 429 -22.14 15.98 3.32
CA ASN A 429 -21.42 17.13 2.76
C ASN A 429 -20.18 16.72 1.94
N GLY A 430 -19.89 15.43 1.77
CA GLY A 430 -18.71 14.96 1.03
C GLY A 430 -17.37 15.28 1.71
N LEU A 431 -17.36 15.45 3.04
CA LEU A 431 -16.21 15.92 3.82
C LEU A 431 -15.46 14.79 4.54
N PHE A 432 -15.80 13.52 4.28
CA PHE A 432 -15.23 12.40 5.02
C PHE A 432 -13.72 12.25 4.82
N ASP A 433 -13.25 12.34 3.57
CA ASP A 433 -11.81 12.27 3.26
C ASP A 433 -11.05 13.44 3.90
N SER A 434 -11.65 14.65 3.91
CA SER A 434 -11.07 15.80 4.62
C SER A 434 -11.02 15.58 6.13
N CYS A 435 -12.00 14.90 6.72
CA CYS A 435 -12.02 14.57 8.14
C CYS A 435 -10.96 13.52 8.51
N LEU A 436 -10.71 12.54 7.63
CA LEU A 436 -9.60 11.60 7.77
C LEU A 436 -8.25 12.34 7.67
N ALA A 437 -8.08 13.21 6.67
CA ALA A 437 -6.87 14.02 6.52
C ALA A 437 -6.63 14.93 7.74
N TRP A 438 -7.69 15.54 8.29
CA TRP A 438 -7.61 16.30 9.54
C TRP A 438 -7.13 15.43 10.71
N THR A 439 -7.57 14.17 10.79
CA THR A 439 -7.16 13.25 11.85
C THR A 439 -5.66 12.93 11.75
N GLU A 440 -5.16 12.62 10.55
CA GLU A 440 -3.73 12.43 10.29
C GLU A 440 -2.94 13.68 10.66
N TRP A 441 -3.36 14.84 10.17
CA TRP A 441 -2.72 16.13 10.46
C TRP A 441 -2.67 16.43 11.95
N LYS A 442 -3.79 16.29 12.66
CA LYS A 442 -3.88 16.59 14.09
C LYS A 442 -3.01 15.66 14.92
N MET A 443 -2.97 14.39 14.55
CA MET A 443 -2.11 13.41 15.20
C MET A 443 -0.64 13.73 14.95
N ALA A 444 -0.25 14.07 13.72
CA ALA A 444 1.10 14.51 13.40
C ALA A 444 1.51 15.73 14.25
N GLN A 445 0.65 16.75 14.36
CA GLN A 445 0.89 17.91 15.24
C GLN A 445 1.08 17.52 16.72
N THR A 446 0.25 16.59 17.20
CA THR A 446 0.30 16.11 18.59
C THR A 446 1.60 15.37 18.87
N CYS A 447 2.00 14.46 17.97
CA CYS A 447 3.27 13.76 18.04
C CYS A 447 4.48 14.68 17.89
N THR A 448 4.45 15.68 16.99
CA THR A 448 5.52 16.69 16.87
C THR A 448 5.66 17.52 18.14
N ARG A 449 4.55 17.83 18.81
CA ARG A 449 4.62 18.53 20.10
C ARG A 449 5.30 17.70 21.17
N LEU A 450 5.01 16.39 21.23
CA LEU A 450 5.71 15.44 22.11
C LEU A 450 7.19 15.36 21.76
N GLU A 451 7.51 15.14 20.50
CA GLU A 451 8.89 15.01 20.00
C GLU A 451 9.74 16.23 20.36
N LYS A 452 9.28 17.44 20.00
CA LYS A 452 10.00 18.69 20.30
C LYS A 452 10.21 18.90 21.80
N ALA A 453 9.21 18.58 22.61
CA ALA A 453 9.32 18.74 24.06
C ALA A 453 10.37 17.81 24.66
N VAL A 454 10.48 16.57 24.17
CA VAL A 454 11.47 15.60 24.65
C VAL A 454 12.87 15.92 24.10
N HIS A 455 13.00 16.25 22.81
CA HIS A 455 14.29 16.60 22.20
C HIS A 455 14.87 17.90 22.75
N ALA A 456 14.04 18.82 23.24
CA ALA A 456 14.52 20.00 23.96
C ALA A 456 15.28 19.64 25.26
N ASP A 457 14.93 18.52 25.92
CA ASP A 457 15.61 18.04 27.13
C ASP A 457 16.70 17.00 26.84
N TYR A 458 16.48 16.11 25.86
CA TYR A 458 17.43 15.09 25.43
C TYR A 458 17.45 14.98 23.90
N PRO A 459 18.32 15.73 23.21
CA PRO A 459 18.32 15.85 21.74
C PRO A 459 18.50 14.54 20.98
N GLU A 460 19.20 13.56 21.57
CA GLU A 460 19.47 12.27 20.92
C GLU A 460 18.39 11.20 21.20
N PHE A 461 17.28 11.57 21.85
CA PHE A 461 16.23 10.63 22.23
C PHE A 461 15.65 9.91 21.00
N VAL A 462 15.61 8.58 21.07
CA VAL A 462 15.05 7.74 20.01
C VAL A 462 13.59 7.46 20.29
N PHE A 463 12.71 7.96 19.43
CA PHE A 463 11.31 7.54 19.44
C PHE A 463 11.14 6.21 18.69
N ALA A 464 10.29 5.36 19.24
CA ALA A 464 9.78 4.17 18.59
C ALA A 464 8.28 4.02 18.87
N TYR A 465 7.55 3.30 18.04
CA TYR A 465 6.18 2.89 18.35
C TYR A 465 5.84 1.51 17.79
N CYS A 466 4.83 0.86 18.37
CA CYS A 466 4.25 -0.43 17.95
C CYS A 466 2.71 -0.33 17.94
N PRO A 467 1.95 -1.23 17.27
CA PRO A 467 2.40 -2.48 16.63
C PRO A 467 2.62 -2.44 15.12
N PHE A 468 2.09 -1.46 14.38
CA PHE A 468 2.24 -1.42 12.91
C PHE A 468 2.40 0.00 12.40
N PHE A 469 3.04 0.13 11.25
CA PHE A 469 3.19 1.38 10.52
C PHE A 469 1.86 2.13 10.38
N GLU A 470 1.83 3.39 10.82
CA GLU A 470 0.66 4.28 10.77
C GLU A 470 -0.57 3.72 11.52
N TRP A 471 -0.35 2.98 12.62
CA TRP A 471 -1.43 2.57 13.51
C TRP A 471 -2.30 3.76 13.96
N PHE A 472 -1.64 4.87 14.31
CA PHE A 472 -2.25 6.18 14.34
C PHE A 472 -1.75 6.96 13.12
N PRO A 473 -2.63 7.30 12.17
CA PRO A 473 -2.25 8.09 11.01
C PRO A 473 -1.57 9.38 11.45
N GLY A 474 -0.40 9.69 10.90
CA GLY A 474 0.39 10.88 11.20
C GLY A 474 1.45 10.67 12.28
N CYS A 475 1.44 9.56 13.03
CA CYS A 475 2.40 9.35 14.12
C CYS A 475 3.84 9.25 13.63
N THR A 476 4.11 8.62 12.48
CA THR A 476 5.47 8.51 11.95
C THR A 476 6.02 9.89 11.58
N ARG A 477 5.17 10.72 10.96
CA ARG A 477 5.51 12.10 10.57
C ARG A 477 5.71 13.01 11.76
N GLY A 478 4.95 12.79 12.84
CA GLY A 478 5.04 13.62 14.02
C GLY A 478 6.20 13.25 14.95
N LEU A 479 6.52 11.95 15.09
CA LEU A 479 7.57 11.48 16.00
C LEU A 479 8.96 11.42 15.38
N GLY A 480 9.05 11.35 14.05
CA GLY A 480 10.32 11.27 13.32
C GLY A 480 10.66 12.58 12.63
N THR A 481 11.96 12.83 12.47
CA THR A 481 12.50 13.90 11.62
C THR A 481 13.41 13.30 10.55
N PRO A 482 13.74 14.02 9.45
CA PRO A 482 14.63 13.50 8.43
C PRO A 482 15.96 12.97 8.98
N GLU A 483 16.59 13.65 9.94
CA GLU A 483 17.85 13.24 10.56
C GLU A 483 17.68 12.24 11.72
N GLN A 484 16.52 12.21 12.37
CA GLN A 484 16.18 11.35 13.51
C GLN A 484 14.85 10.61 13.27
N PRO A 485 14.86 9.60 12.38
CA PRO A 485 13.65 8.88 12.00
C PRO A 485 13.11 8.02 13.15
N VAL A 486 11.79 7.98 13.33
CA VAL A 486 11.17 7.14 14.36
C VAL A 486 11.27 5.64 14.00
N LEU A 487 11.49 4.78 15.00
CA LEU A 487 11.49 3.33 14.78
C LEU A 487 10.05 2.78 14.76
N VAL A 488 9.67 2.15 13.66
CA VAL A 488 8.37 1.50 13.48
C VAL A 488 8.51 0.02 13.81
N LEU A 489 8.25 -0.34 15.07
CA LEU A 489 8.31 -1.73 15.53
C LEU A 489 7.06 -2.47 15.01
N SER A 490 7.22 -3.10 13.86
CA SER A 490 6.13 -3.72 13.10
C SER A 490 5.94 -5.18 13.49
N GLU A 491 4.71 -5.58 13.82
CA GLU A 491 4.34 -6.96 14.09
C GLU A 491 3.87 -7.72 12.83
N MET A 492 3.97 -7.12 11.63
CA MET A 492 3.44 -7.72 10.39
C MET A 492 4.05 -9.09 10.10
N GLU A 493 5.27 -9.34 10.57
CA GLU A 493 6.05 -10.55 10.38
C GLU A 493 5.95 -11.54 11.57
N TYR A 494 5.15 -11.25 12.60
CA TYR A 494 5.09 -12.03 13.85
C TYR A 494 4.94 -13.54 13.65
N SER A 495 4.01 -13.94 12.78
CA SER A 495 3.66 -15.35 12.61
C SER A 495 4.30 -16.02 11.39
N THR A 496 4.81 -15.23 10.45
CA THR A 496 5.30 -15.73 9.16
C THR A 496 6.82 -15.62 9.03
N GLY A 497 7.45 -14.72 9.78
CA GLY A 497 8.86 -14.38 9.62
C GLY A 497 9.11 -13.61 8.33
N TYR A 498 10.38 -13.59 7.89
CA TYR A 498 10.77 -12.94 6.65
C TYR A 498 9.98 -13.38 5.41
N SER A 499 9.61 -12.40 4.58
CA SER A 499 9.13 -12.56 3.21
C SER A 499 9.61 -11.36 2.37
N ALA A 500 9.46 -11.43 1.05
CA ALA A 500 9.83 -10.33 0.15
C ALA A 500 9.10 -9.00 0.45
N ALA A 501 7.94 -9.07 1.13
CA ALA A 501 7.14 -7.90 1.46
C ALA A 501 7.81 -6.97 2.50
N VAL A 502 8.85 -7.42 3.20
CA VAL A 502 9.60 -6.59 4.17
C VAL A 502 10.27 -5.41 3.45
N LYS A 503 10.95 -5.70 2.34
CA LYS A 503 11.61 -4.70 1.53
C LYS A 503 10.63 -3.72 0.92
N ASP A 504 9.52 -4.22 0.38
CA ASP A 504 8.45 -3.39 -0.22
C ASP A 504 7.89 -2.39 0.82
N ARG A 505 7.69 -2.82 2.08
CA ARG A 505 7.19 -1.95 3.15
C ARG A 505 8.18 -0.85 3.53
N SER A 506 9.47 -1.21 3.63
CA SER A 506 10.54 -0.25 3.91
C SER A 506 10.65 0.81 2.79
N GLU A 507 10.73 0.37 1.54
CA GLU A 507 10.80 1.26 0.37
C GLU A 507 9.55 2.14 0.23
N ARG A 508 8.37 1.64 0.60
CA ARG A 508 7.12 2.41 0.58
C ARG A 508 7.14 3.57 1.57
N MET A 509 7.68 3.38 2.77
CA MET A 509 7.82 4.48 3.74
C MET A 509 8.69 5.60 3.17
N GLU A 510 9.83 5.24 2.57
CA GLU A 510 10.71 6.21 1.92
C GLU A 510 10.06 6.90 0.70
N LYS A 511 9.41 6.12 -0.17
CA LYS A 511 8.71 6.63 -1.37
C LYS A 511 7.65 7.66 -1.00
N ASN A 512 6.88 7.38 0.06
CA ASN A 512 5.76 8.20 0.52
C ASN A 512 6.17 9.31 1.51
N GLY A 513 7.48 9.50 1.73
CA GLY A 513 7.98 10.62 2.53
C GLY A 513 7.73 10.50 4.01
N TYR A 514 7.94 9.33 4.58
CA TYR A 514 7.88 9.12 6.02
C TYR A 514 9.30 9.13 6.63
N PRO A 515 9.55 9.90 7.70
CA PRO A 515 10.83 9.91 8.40
C PRO A 515 10.88 8.76 9.41
N GLY A 516 10.96 7.52 8.93
CA GLY A 516 10.91 6.34 9.79
C GLY A 516 11.85 5.21 9.36
N PHE A 517 12.22 4.38 10.32
CA PHE A 517 12.92 3.12 10.14
C PHE A 517 11.95 1.96 10.33
N TYR A 518 11.87 1.06 9.34
CA TYR A 518 11.01 -0.12 9.46
C TYR A 518 11.75 -1.20 10.25
N MET A 519 11.14 -1.67 11.33
CA MET A 519 11.73 -2.66 12.26
C MET A 519 10.76 -3.85 12.41
N PRO A 520 10.87 -4.90 11.59
CA PRO A 520 10.00 -6.07 11.66
C PRO A 520 10.27 -6.96 12.90
N GLY A 521 9.20 -7.48 13.48
CA GLY A 521 9.21 -8.36 14.64
C GLY A 521 8.82 -9.79 14.31
N VAL A 522 9.33 -10.76 15.08
CA VAL A 522 8.88 -12.16 15.03
C VAL A 522 8.43 -12.65 16.40
N TRP A 523 7.39 -13.48 16.42
CA TRP A 523 6.97 -14.19 17.62
C TRP A 523 7.66 -15.55 17.67
N LEU A 524 8.50 -15.79 18.68
CA LEU A 524 9.28 -17.02 18.84
C LEU A 524 8.43 -18.30 18.76
N LEU A 525 7.19 -18.25 19.26
CA LEU A 525 6.26 -19.37 19.23
C LEU A 525 5.87 -19.81 17.80
N LYS A 526 6.14 -18.98 16.79
CA LYS A 526 5.68 -19.19 15.40
C LYS A 526 6.79 -19.63 14.46
N ILE A 527 8.06 -19.48 14.85
CA ILE A 527 9.20 -19.72 13.98
C ILE A 527 10.04 -20.87 14.54
N PRO A 528 10.24 -21.99 13.80
CA PRO A 528 11.11 -23.07 14.23
C PRO A 528 12.55 -22.59 14.49
N ALA A 529 13.19 -23.10 15.53
CA ALA A 529 14.50 -22.62 15.99
C ALA A 529 15.61 -22.81 14.94
N GLU A 530 15.53 -23.87 14.13
CA GLU A 530 16.45 -24.17 13.03
C GLU A 530 16.36 -23.16 11.87
N ALA A 531 15.19 -22.56 11.66
CA ALA A 531 14.96 -21.54 10.63
C ALA A 531 15.12 -20.11 11.16
N PHE A 532 15.06 -19.93 12.48
CA PHE A 532 15.02 -18.64 13.15
C PHE A 532 16.17 -17.72 12.75
N ALA A 533 17.42 -18.22 12.73
CA ALA A 533 18.58 -17.41 12.39
C ALA A 533 18.50 -16.83 10.97
N GLY A 534 18.01 -17.63 10.02
CA GLY A 534 17.78 -17.22 8.63
C GLY A 534 16.71 -16.15 8.51
N HIS A 535 15.57 -16.33 9.18
CA HIS A 535 14.51 -15.31 9.19
C HIS A 535 14.99 -13.99 9.80
N MET A 536 15.60 -14.02 10.99
CA MET A 536 16.07 -12.79 11.66
C MET A 536 17.15 -12.06 10.85
N TYR A 537 18.08 -12.81 10.24
CA TYR A 537 19.10 -12.23 9.37
C TYR A 537 18.47 -11.54 8.15
N SER A 538 17.56 -12.21 7.43
CA SER A 538 16.90 -11.63 6.26
C SER A 538 16.00 -10.45 6.59
N LEU A 539 15.30 -10.49 7.73
CA LEU A 539 14.52 -9.35 8.23
C LEU A 539 15.40 -8.12 8.43
N ALA A 540 16.51 -8.27 9.15
CA ALA A 540 17.42 -7.18 9.44
C ALA A 540 18.19 -6.70 8.19
N GLU A 541 18.54 -7.59 7.26
CA GLU A 541 19.23 -7.20 6.01
C GLU A 541 18.36 -6.27 5.15
N ASP A 542 17.08 -6.62 4.96
CA ASP A 542 16.13 -5.91 4.09
C ASP A 542 15.35 -4.76 4.78
N SER A 543 15.68 -4.43 6.03
CA SER A 543 15.09 -3.32 6.79
C SER A 543 16.14 -2.60 7.67
N ASP A 544 15.76 -1.77 8.63
CA ASP A 544 16.75 -1.04 9.48
C ASP A 544 17.18 -1.85 10.73
N GLY A 545 16.60 -3.03 10.94
CA GLY A 545 16.91 -3.95 12.05
C GLY A 545 15.79 -4.98 12.23
N ALA A 546 15.75 -5.69 13.35
CA ALA A 546 14.68 -6.67 13.62
C ALA A 546 14.48 -6.86 15.12
N TRP A 547 13.34 -7.43 15.53
CA TRP A 547 13.09 -7.70 16.94
C TRP A 547 12.29 -8.98 17.21
N ILE A 548 12.25 -9.40 18.47
CA ILE A 548 11.54 -10.62 18.90
C ILE A 548 10.49 -10.36 19.98
N TYR A 549 9.45 -11.18 19.99
CA TYR A 549 8.51 -11.33 21.09
C TYR A 549 8.40 -12.82 21.50
N THR A 550 8.36 -13.21 22.78
CA THR A 550 8.70 -12.44 23.97
C THR A 550 10.06 -12.91 24.50
N SER A 551 10.94 -11.96 24.80
CA SER A 551 12.28 -12.20 25.32
C SER A 551 12.30 -12.59 26.80
N ALA A 552 11.21 -12.34 27.55
CA ALA A 552 11.08 -12.80 28.94
C ALA A 552 11.15 -14.35 29.03
N SER A 553 10.83 -15.04 27.94
CA SER A 553 10.97 -16.50 27.83
C SER A 553 12.41 -17.00 27.94
N PHE A 554 13.41 -16.17 27.65
CA PHE A 554 14.82 -16.55 27.83
C PHE A 554 15.22 -16.65 29.30
N TRP A 555 14.55 -15.89 30.17
CA TRP A 555 14.78 -15.91 31.61
C TRP A 555 13.91 -16.94 32.34
N ASN A 556 12.63 -17.08 31.95
CA ASN A 556 11.70 -18.01 32.57
C ASN A 556 10.94 -18.83 31.54
N GLU A 557 11.32 -20.11 31.44
CA GLU A 557 10.74 -21.05 30.48
C GLU A 557 9.43 -21.69 30.94
N LYS A 558 8.73 -21.14 31.96
CA LYS A 558 7.58 -21.74 32.66
C LYS A 558 6.76 -22.69 31.76
N TYR A 559 7.02 -23.97 31.98
CA TYR A 559 6.43 -25.12 31.31
C TYR A 559 4.94 -25.20 31.65
N ASP A 560 4.06 -25.45 30.66
CA ASP A 560 2.66 -25.75 30.94
C ASP A 560 2.48 -27.28 31.08
N PRO A 561 2.31 -27.80 32.31
CA PRO A 561 2.12 -29.23 32.53
C PRO A 561 0.83 -29.78 31.90
N LYS A 562 -0.15 -28.93 31.55
CA LYS A 562 -1.39 -29.34 30.89
C LYS A 562 -1.18 -29.71 29.42
N PHE A 563 -0.15 -29.19 28.76
CA PHE A 563 0.11 -29.40 27.33
C PHE A 563 1.45 -30.06 27.02
N ASN A 564 2.26 -30.38 28.04
CA ASN A 564 3.58 -30.99 27.92
C ASN A 564 4.51 -30.24 26.93
N LYS A 565 4.46 -28.90 26.91
CA LYS A 565 5.25 -28.06 25.99
C LYS A 565 5.48 -26.64 26.53
N SER A 566 6.50 -25.95 26.02
CA SER A 566 6.69 -24.50 26.26
C SER A 566 5.57 -23.71 25.60
N LYS A 567 5.03 -22.70 26.31
CA LYS A 567 4.10 -21.72 25.72
C LYS A 567 4.80 -20.63 24.89
N PHE A 568 6.12 -20.59 24.93
CA PHE A 568 6.90 -19.47 24.42
C PHE A 568 7.72 -19.80 23.18
N PHE A 569 7.97 -21.09 22.93
CA PHE A 569 8.83 -21.57 21.85
C PHE A 569 8.08 -22.51 20.90
N TYR A 570 8.52 -22.57 19.66
CA TYR A 570 7.99 -23.52 18.69
C TYR A 570 8.40 -24.94 19.05
N GLY A 571 7.43 -25.87 19.10
CA GLY A 571 7.67 -27.27 19.45
C GLY A 571 8.21 -27.45 20.87
N ASP A 572 9.13 -28.41 21.04
CA ASP A 572 9.77 -28.75 22.31
C ASP A 572 11.13 -28.03 22.50
N SER A 573 11.29 -26.87 21.86
CA SER A 573 12.53 -26.08 21.91
C SER A 573 12.69 -25.30 23.23
N THR A 574 13.90 -24.79 23.48
CA THR A 574 14.27 -24.06 24.72
C THR A 574 14.81 -22.67 24.40
N GLY A 575 14.85 -21.79 25.40
CA GLY A 575 15.39 -20.44 25.26
C GLY A 575 16.88 -20.45 24.91
N GLU A 576 17.63 -21.45 25.36
CA GLU A 576 19.05 -21.63 25.00
C GLU A 576 19.24 -21.81 23.49
N VAL A 577 18.41 -22.64 22.85
CA VAL A 577 18.49 -22.87 21.40
C VAL A 577 18.20 -21.60 20.62
N TYR A 578 17.17 -20.85 21.00
CA TYR A 578 16.85 -19.57 20.36
C TYR A 578 17.92 -18.50 20.60
N ARG A 579 18.51 -18.41 21.80
CA ARG A 579 19.63 -17.51 22.08
C ARG A 579 20.84 -17.83 21.20
N ALA A 580 21.18 -19.12 21.06
CA ALA A 580 22.26 -19.54 20.18
C ALA A 580 21.96 -19.21 18.70
N ALA A 581 20.72 -19.36 18.25
CA ALA A 581 20.29 -18.99 16.90
C ALA A 581 20.34 -17.47 16.68
N ALA A 582 19.88 -16.67 17.64
CA ALA A 582 19.97 -15.20 17.61
C ALA A 582 21.43 -14.72 17.56
N MET A 583 22.32 -15.33 18.35
CA MET A 583 23.75 -15.00 18.34
C MET A 583 24.38 -15.31 16.97
N LYS A 584 23.99 -16.40 16.31
CA LYS A 584 24.41 -16.68 14.92
C LYS A 584 23.97 -15.58 13.96
N THR A 585 22.76 -15.04 14.13
CA THR A 585 22.29 -13.89 13.33
C THR A 585 23.17 -12.67 13.54
N ARG A 586 23.47 -12.28 14.79
CA ARG A 586 24.34 -11.13 15.10
C ARG A 586 25.72 -11.28 14.45
N LEU A 587 26.37 -12.43 14.64
CA LEU A 587 27.68 -12.72 14.05
C LEU A 587 27.65 -12.64 12.52
N ALA A 588 26.58 -13.12 11.88
CA ALA A 588 26.40 -13.04 10.44
C ALA A 588 26.21 -11.60 9.94
N LEU A 589 25.44 -10.78 10.65
CA LEU A 589 25.27 -9.35 10.35
C LEU A 589 26.60 -8.59 10.49
N ASP A 590 27.38 -8.87 11.54
CA ASP A 590 28.71 -8.28 11.73
C ASP A 590 29.69 -8.67 10.64
N ALA A 591 29.66 -9.93 10.20
CA ALA A 591 30.48 -10.40 9.08
C ALA A 591 30.06 -9.72 7.77
N LYS A 592 28.74 -9.61 7.52
CA LYS A 592 28.18 -8.92 6.35
C LYS A 592 28.53 -7.43 6.30
N ALA A 593 28.53 -6.75 7.45
CA ALA A 593 28.92 -5.34 7.55
C ALA A 593 30.41 -5.12 7.19
N LYS A 594 31.27 -6.10 7.47
CA LYS A 594 32.71 -6.06 7.12
C LYS A 594 32.97 -6.50 5.68
N ASP A 595 32.21 -7.46 5.18
CA ASP A 595 32.30 -8.01 3.83
C ASP A 595 30.89 -8.14 3.22
N PRO A 596 30.48 -7.21 2.33
CA PRO A 596 29.18 -7.28 1.66
C PRO A 596 28.94 -8.55 0.83
N SER A 597 29.99 -9.31 0.49
CA SER A 597 29.89 -10.58 -0.24
C SER A 597 29.68 -11.79 0.68
N PHE A 598 29.80 -11.61 2.00
CA PHE A 598 29.59 -12.66 2.99
C PHE A 598 28.22 -13.34 2.82
N LYS A 599 28.24 -14.67 2.95
CA LYS A 599 27.04 -15.51 2.95
C LYS A 599 26.93 -16.22 4.29
N PRO A 600 25.79 -16.14 4.98
CA PRO A 600 25.63 -16.80 6.27
C PRO A 600 25.70 -18.32 6.13
N PRO A 601 26.22 -19.04 7.14
CA PRO A 601 26.38 -20.50 7.13
C PRO A 601 25.07 -21.25 7.44
N PHE A 602 23.93 -20.57 7.44
CA PHE A 602 22.60 -21.12 7.72
C PHE A 602 21.66 -20.87 6.54
N SER A 603 20.63 -21.69 6.41
CA SER A 603 19.62 -21.56 5.37
C SER A 603 18.87 -20.25 5.50
N LEU A 604 18.80 -19.49 4.40
CA LEU A 604 17.93 -18.32 4.30
C LEU A 604 16.53 -18.75 3.87
N PRO A 605 15.47 -18.08 4.34
CA PRO A 605 14.13 -18.34 3.87
C PRO A 605 14.04 -18.07 2.36
N SER A 606 13.35 -18.95 1.63
CA SER A 606 13.14 -18.78 0.21
C SER A 606 12.40 -17.46 -0.07
N VAL A 607 13.00 -16.58 -0.86
CA VAL A 607 12.32 -15.39 -1.37
C VAL A 607 11.31 -15.83 -2.42
N ILE A 608 10.05 -15.98 -2.02
CA ILE A 608 8.97 -16.32 -2.94
C ILE A 608 8.63 -15.07 -3.75
N LYS A 609 9.20 -14.97 -4.96
CA LYS A 609 8.86 -13.93 -5.95
C LYS A 609 7.58 -14.31 -6.69
N LEU A 610 6.46 -14.35 -5.98
CA LEU A 610 5.16 -14.60 -6.60
C LEU A 610 4.58 -13.27 -7.11
N GLU A 611 4.27 -13.20 -8.41
CA GLU A 611 3.51 -12.07 -8.97
C GLU A 611 2.07 -12.10 -8.46
N THR A 612 1.47 -10.92 -8.25
CA THR A 612 0.05 -10.79 -7.93
C THR A 612 -0.79 -11.22 -9.13
N PRO A 613 -1.78 -12.11 -8.98
CA PRO A 613 -2.59 -12.60 -10.09
C PRO A 613 -3.46 -11.48 -10.67
N ALA A 614 -3.73 -11.55 -11.98
CA ALA A 614 -4.71 -10.71 -12.64
C ALA A 614 -5.77 -11.59 -13.31
N LEU A 615 -7.04 -11.30 -13.06
CA LEU A 615 -8.19 -12.03 -13.60
C LEU A 615 -8.98 -11.12 -14.53
N PRO A 616 -8.87 -11.28 -15.86
CA PRO A 616 -9.73 -10.59 -16.80
C PRO A 616 -11.16 -11.15 -16.72
N LEU A 617 -12.13 -10.25 -16.68
CA LEU A 617 -13.55 -10.56 -16.64
C LEU A 617 -14.26 -9.79 -17.75
N ASP A 618 -15.17 -10.45 -18.44
CA ASP A 618 -16.07 -9.82 -19.40
C ASP A 618 -17.45 -9.61 -18.77
N GLU A 619 -18.09 -8.47 -19.07
CA GLU A 619 -19.43 -8.16 -18.58
C GLU A 619 -20.43 -9.23 -19.02
N LEU A 620 -21.20 -9.78 -18.07
CA LEU A 620 -22.26 -10.74 -18.35
C LEU A 620 -23.28 -10.17 -19.35
N PRO A 621 -23.80 -10.98 -20.28
CA PRO A 621 -24.90 -10.56 -21.16
C PRO A 621 -26.13 -10.12 -20.36
N ALA A 622 -26.88 -9.16 -20.89
CA ALA A 622 -28.14 -8.72 -20.29
C ALA A 622 -29.10 -9.91 -20.10
N GLY A 623 -29.70 -10.02 -18.92
CA GLY A 623 -30.61 -11.11 -18.55
C GLY A 623 -29.93 -12.37 -17.99
N MET A 624 -28.59 -12.39 -17.87
CA MET A 624 -27.85 -13.44 -17.15
C MET A 624 -27.45 -12.96 -15.75
N GLU A 625 -28.43 -12.50 -14.97
CA GLU A 625 -28.19 -12.10 -13.56
C GLU A 625 -28.07 -13.37 -12.68
N ALA A 626 -27.12 -13.39 -11.75
CA ALA A 626 -27.01 -14.48 -10.77
C ALA A 626 -28.18 -14.43 -9.78
N LYS A 627 -28.78 -15.58 -9.46
CA LYS A 627 -29.77 -15.70 -8.40
C LYS A 627 -29.05 -16.09 -7.12
N ILE A 628 -28.98 -15.17 -6.17
CA ILE A 628 -28.22 -15.37 -4.93
C ILE A 628 -28.98 -16.30 -3.98
N ASP A 629 -28.84 -17.61 -4.19
CA ASP A 629 -29.47 -18.65 -3.36
C ASP A 629 -28.46 -19.68 -2.80
N GLY A 630 -27.20 -19.57 -3.19
CA GLY A 630 -26.12 -20.42 -2.72
C GLY A 630 -25.97 -21.72 -3.50
N GLU A 631 -26.76 -21.96 -4.55
CA GLU A 631 -26.63 -23.16 -5.39
C GLU A 631 -25.53 -23.01 -6.45
N GLY A 632 -25.42 -21.82 -7.06
CA GLY A 632 -24.49 -21.54 -8.16
C GLY A 632 -24.68 -22.46 -9.38
N ASP A 633 -25.91 -22.88 -9.65
CA ASP A 633 -26.23 -23.88 -10.67
C ASP A 633 -26.42 -23.29 -12.08
N GLU A 634 -26.40 -21.95 -12.20
CA GLU A 634 -26.56 -21.23 -13.45
C GLU A 634 -25.49 -21.60 -14.48
N ALA A 635 -25.90 -21.65 -15.74
CA ALA A 635 -25.05 -22.10 -16.83
C ALA A 635 -23.78 -21.24 -17.01
N PHE A 636 -23.85 -19.93 -16.72
CA PHE A 636 -22.70 -19.05 -16.89
C PHE A 636 -21.62 -19.31 -15.83
N TRP A 637 -21.97 -19.73 -14.61
CA TRP A 637 -20.97 -20.11 -13.58
C TRP A 637 -20.08 -21.23 -14.08
N LYS A 638 -20.64 -22.23 -14.77
CA LYS A 638 -19.88 -23.36 -15.32
C LYS A 638 -18.91 -22.96 -16.43
N ALA A 639 -19.17 -21.84 -17.11
CA ALA A 639 -18.32 -21.32 -18.18
C ALA A 639 -17.19 -20.40 -17.67
N LEU A 640 -17.26 -19.94 -16.42
CA LEU A 640 -16.27 -19.02 -15.85
C LEU A 640 -15.01 -19.73 -15.36
N PRO A 641 -13.82 -19.09 -15.46
CA PRO A 641 -12.56 -19.67 -15.00
C PRO A 641 -12.56 -19.92 -13.48
N VAL A 642 -12.28 -21.17 -13.10
CA VAL A 642 -12.12 -21.55 -11.69
C VAL A 642 -10.83 -20.97 -11.13
N GLN A 643 -10.93 -20.26 -10.01
CA GLN A 643 -9.81 -19.80 -9.22
C GLN A 643 -9.60 -20.73 -8.02
N THR A 644 -8.33 -20.92 -7.64
CA THR A 644 -7.94 -21.78 -6.52
C THR A 644 -7.09 -21.02 -5.52
N MET A 645 -7.20 -21.39 -4.25
CA MET A 645 -6.46 -20.77 -3.17
C MET A 645 -5.01 -21.25 -3.07
N ARG A 646 -4.21 -20.43 -2.41
CA ARG A 646 -2.82 -20.69 -2.03
C ARG A 646 -2.67 -20.60 -0.52
N ASN A 647 -1.62 -21.22 -0.01
CA ASN A 647 -1.18 -21.00 1.35
C ASN A 647 -0.66 -19.56 1.48
N ASN A 648 -1.21 -18.78 2.40
CA ASN A 648 -0.85 -17.38 2.55
C ASN A 648 0.63 -17.17 2.93
N ARG A 649 1.23 -18.13 3.63
CA ARG A 649 2.63 -18.07 4.08
C ARG A 649 3.63 -18.55 3.03
N THR A 650 3.34 -19.67 2.35
CA THR A 650 4.29 -20.27 1.38
C THR A 650 4.00 -19.91 -0.07
N GLY A 651 2.82 -19.37 -0.37
CA GLY A 651 2.36 -19.09 -1.72
C GLY A 651 2.07 -20.33 -2.58
N GLU A 652 2.26 -21.53 -2.03
CA GLU A 652 1.99 -22.79 -2.72
C GLU A 652 0.50 -22.98 -2.95
N LYS A 653 0.15 -23.60 -4.08
CA LYS A 653 -1.24 -23.98 -4.35
C LYS A 653 -1.66 -25.05 -3.36
N ILE A 654 -2.93 -25.01 -2.93
CA ILE A 654 -3.50 -26.01 -2.04
C ILE A 654 -4.48 -26.85 -2.87
N PRO A 655 -4.11 -28.10 -3.26
CA PRO A 655 -5.03 -28.98 -4.00
C PRO A 655 -6.29 -29.29 -3.17
N GLY A 656 -7.46 -29.29 -3.82
CA GLY A 656 -8.74 -29.56 -3.15
C GLY A 656 -9.15 -28.51 -2.11
N SER A 657 -8.61 -27.29 -2.24
CA SER A 657 -8.99 -26.16 -1.39
C SER A 657 -10.25 -25.45 -1.91
N ILE A 658 -10.52 -24.26 -1.38
CA ILE A 658 -11.62 -23.40 -1.84
C ILE A 658 -11.45 -23.11 -3.33
N GLU A 659 -12.50 -23.36 -4.08
CA GLU A 659 -12.64 -22.96 -5.47
C GLU A 659 -13.61 -21.80 -5.55
N PHE A 660 -13.30 -20.80 -6.37
CA PHE A 660 -14.24 -19.69 -6.55
C PHE A 660 -14.24 -19.17 -7.98
N ARG A 661 -15.32 -18.49 -8.32
CA ARG A 661 -15.55 -17.83 -9.60
C ARG A 661 -16.05 -16.43 -9.35
N ILE A 662 -15.72 -15.53 -10.26
CA ILE A 662 -16.16 -14.14 -10.22
C ILE A 662 -16.83 -13.82 -11.54
N ALA A 663 -17.95 -13.12 -11.45
CA ALA A 663 -18.65 -12.55 -12.58
C ALA A 663 -18.99 -11.09 -12.28
N PHE A 664 -19.34 -10.30 -13.29
CA PHE A 664 -19.91 -8.98 -13.04
C PHE A 664 -20.86 -8.58 -14.16
N ASP A 665 -21.78 -7.69 -13.83
CA ASP A 665 -22.65 -7.00 -14.77
C ASP A 665 -22.70 -5.50 -14.45
N LYS A 666 -23.69 -4.79 -15.02
CA LYS A 666 -23.89 -3.35 -14.78
C LYS A 666 -24.33 -3.00 -13.35
N LYS A 667 -24.83 -3.95 -12.58
CA LYS A 667 -25.40 -3.74 -11.25
C LYS A 667 -24.45 -4.21 -10.15
N ASN A 668 -23.83 -5.37 -10.32
CA ASN A 668 -23.10 -6.07 -9.27
C ASN A 668 -21.79 -6.71 -9.75
N LEU A 669 -20.89 -6.88 -8.79
CA LEU A 669 -19.85 -7.91 -8.81
C LEU A 669 -20.39 -9.15 -8.10
N TYR A 670 -20.21 -10.33 -8.68
CA TYR A 670 -20.69 -11.60 -8.13
C TYR A 670 -19.53 -12.49 -7.73
N LEU A 671 -19.69 -13.21 -6.61
CA LEU A 671 -18.77 -14.23 -6.12
C LEU A 671 -19.54 -15.52 -5.88
N LEU A 672 -19.05 -16.62 -6.46
CA LEU A 672 -19.43 -17.97 -6.08
C LEU A 672 -18.20 -18.67 -5.54
N ALA A 673 -18.23 -19.14 -4.30
CA ALA A 673 -17.16 -19.90 -3.68
C ALA A 673 -17.70 -21.23 -3.14
N GLU A 674 -17.00 -22.31 -3.44
CA GLU A 674 -17.21 -23.61 -2.82
C GLU A 674 -16.10 -23.85 -1.79
N ILE A 675 -16.49 -24.06 -0.54
CA ILE A 675 -15.59 -24.20 0.60
C ILE A 675 -15.65 -25.67 1.07
N PRO A 676 -14.65 -26.49 0.72
CA PRO A 676 -14.55 -27.86 1.23
C PRO A 676 -14.41 -27.85 2.76
N GLU A 677 -15.24 -28.66 3.40
CA GLU A 677 -15.29 -28.81 4.85
C GLU A 677 -15.56 -30.27 5.20
N PRO A 678 -14.49 -31.10 5.30
CA PRO A 678 -14.66 -32.53 5.56
C PRO A 678 -15.19 -32.83 6.97
N ASP A 679 -15.05 -31.90 7.93
CA ASP A 679 -15.52 -32.05 9.31
C ASP A 679 -16.55 -30.96 9.63
N MET A 680 -17.71 -31.06 8.98
CA MET A 680 -18.85 -30.14 9.16
C MET A 680 -19.31 -30.05 10.63
N ALA A 681 -19.02 -31.05 11.47
CA ALA A 681 -19.38 -31.04 12.89
C ALA A 681 -18.53 -30.06 13.72
N GLN A 682 -17.31 -29.73 13.27
CA GLN A 682 -16.41 -28.77 13.92
C GLN A 682 -16.56 -27.34 13.39
N LEU A 683 -17.48 -27.11 12.43
CA LEU A 683 -17.69 -25.81 11.81
C LEU A 683 -18.13 -24.77 12.85
N LYS A 684 -17.30 -23.73 13.05
CA LYS A 684 -17.57 -22.62 13.97
C LYS A 684 -18.41 -21.57 13.26
N LYS A 685 -19.64 -21.36 13.73
CA LYS A 685 -20.58 -20.39 13.19
C LYS A 685 -21.44 -19.78 14.30
N LYS A 686 -20.79 -19.19 15.30
CA LYS A 686 -21.42 -18.64 16.51
C LYS A 686 -22.12 -17.31 16.27
N VAL A 687 -21.70 -16.57 15.24
CA VAL A 687 -22.32 -15.28 14.90
C VAL A 687 -23.58 -15.52 14.07
N GLU A 688 -24.69 -14.96 14.55
CA GLU A 688 -26.02 -15.07 13.94
C GLU A 688 -26.60 -13.72 13.52
N GLN A 689 -25.87 -12.63 13.73
CA GLN A 689 -26.29 -11.26 13.42
C GLN A 689 -25.29 -10.59 12.49
N ASP A 690 -25.79 -9.80 11.54
CA ASP A 690 -24.95 -8.98 10.67
C ASP A 690 -24.26 -7.86 11.46
N ASP A 691 -23.12 -7.41 10.95
CA ASP A 691 -22.23 -6.40 11.54
C ASP A 691 -21.63 -6.75 12.92
N ASP A 692 -21.71 -8.02 13.34
CA ASP A 692 -20.99 -8.53 14.52
C ASP A 692 -19.56 -8.95 14.15
N PHE A 693 -18.59 -8.10 14.49
CA PHE A 693 -17.17 -8.31 14.22
C PHE A 693 -16.56 -9.52 14.94
N ARG A 694 -17.29 -10.21 15.83
CA ARG A 694 -16.84 -11.51 16.35
C ARG A 694 -16.80 -12.59 15.26
N ILE A 695 -17.34 -12.32 14.07
CA ILE A 695 -17.38 -13.23 12.92
C ILE A 695 -15.99 -13.69 12.47
N PHE A 696 -14.95 -12.87 12.69
CA PHE A 696 -13.57 -13.24 12.39
C PHE A 696 -13.01 -14.33 13.33
N ASN A 697 -13.78 -14.76 14.34
CA ASN A 697 -13.48 -15.93 15.18
C ASN A 697 -14.26 -17.21 14.75
N ASP A 698 -15.20 -17.06 13.82
CA ASP A 698 -15.90 -18.18 13.18
C ASP A 698 -15.09 -18.72 12.00
N ASP A 699 -15.52 -19.85 11.44
CA ASP A 699 -15.07 -20.31 10.13
C ASP A 699 -15.74 -19.42 9.07
N ALA A 700 -14.98 -18.44 8.60
CA ALA A 700 -15.44 -17.41 7.69
C ALA A 700 -14.50 -17.28 6.48
N VAL A 701 -15.07 -16.79 5.37
CA VAL A 701 -14.30 -16.26 4.24
C VAL A 701 -14.27 -14.74 4.33
N GLU A 702 -13.12 -14.17 3.99
CA GLU A 702 -12.90 -12.73 3.97
C GLU A 702 -12.76 -12.26 2.52
N VAL A 703 -13.57 -11.29 2.13
CA VAL A 703 -13.60 -10.71 0.79
C VAL A 703 -13.05 -9.29 0.85
N PHE A 704 -12.09 -8.98 -0.01
CA PHE A 704 -11.45 -7.67 -0.09
C PHE A 704 -11.60 -7.08 -1.48
N LEU A 705 -12.14 -5.86 -1.56
CA LEU A 705 -12.22 -5.06 -2.79
C LEU A 705 -11.53 -3.72 -2.58
N GLY A 706 -10.35 -3.57 -3.17
CA GLY A 706 -9.54 -2.36 -3.09
C GLY A 706 -9.72 -1.43 -4.30
N PHE A 707 -9.91 -0.15 -4.00
CA PHE A 707 -10.09 0.96 -4.91
C PHE A 707 -8.95 1.97 -4.71
N ASP A 708 -8.76 2.88 -5.68
CA ASP A 708 -7.76 3.95 -5.62
C ASP A 708 -6.37 3.45 -5.19
N SER A 709 -5.87 2.43 -5.91
CA SER A 709 -4.58 1.79 -5.62
C SER A 709 -4.46 1.17 -4.21
N GLY A 710 -5.60 0.78 -3.61
CA GLY A 710 -5.64 0.16 -2.28
C GLY A 710 -5.75 1.15 -1.13
N MET A 711 -5.90 2.46 -1.43
CA MET A 711 -6.14 3.47 -0.39
C MET A 711 -7.50 3.32 0.29
N LYS A 712 -8.46 2.66 -0.37
CA LYS A 712 -9.79 2.35 0.13
C LYS A 712 -10.07 0.88 -0.14
N VAL A 713 -10.38 0.11 0.90
CA VAL A 713 -10.67 -1.33 0.81
C VAL A 713 -12.00 -1.63 1.45
N ALA A 714 -12.97 -2.07 0.65
CA ALA A 714 -14.17 -2.68 1.17
C ALA A 714 -13.84 -4.09 1.64
N HIS A 715 -14.21 -4.42 2.88
CA HIS A 715 -13.89 -5.69 3.48
C HIS A 715 -15.11 -6.30 4.16
N TRP A 716 -15.33 -7.58 3.89
CA TRP A 716 -16.37 -8.39 4.51
C TRP A 716 -15.76 -9.66 5.09
N GLY A 717 -16.13 -10.01 6.32
CA GLY A 717 -16.02 -11.38 6.83
C GLY A 717 -17.41 -12.03 6.76
N ILE A 718 -17.52 -13.20 6.11
CA ILE A 718 -18.78 -13.91 5.88
C ILE A 718 -18.65 -15.34 6.41
N ASN A 719 -19.52 -15.72 7.37
CA ASN A 719 -19.49 -17.06 7.96
C ASN A 719 -20.48 -18.02 7.29
N ALA A 720 -20.41 -19.29 7.69
CA ALA A 720 -21.28 -20.35 7.16
C ALA A 720 -22.78 -20.24 7.59
N ASN A 721 -23.18 -19.22 8.36
CA ASN A 721 -24.60 -18.87 8.58
C ASN A 721 -25.10 -17.82 7.57
N GLY A 722 -24.25 -17.38 6.62
CA GLY A 722 -24.57 -16.31 5.68
C GLY A 722 -24.65 -14.93 6.35
N LYS A 723 -24.04 -14.77 7.53
CA LYS A 723 -23.92 -13.48 8.21
C LYS A 723 -22.64 -12.79 7.79
N ALA A 724 -22.65 -11.46 7.78
CA ALA A 724 -21.51 -10.67 7.38
C ALA A 724 -21.21 -9.53 8.35
N ALA A 725 -19.94 -9.31 8.65
CA ALA A 725 -19.46 -8.04 9.18
C ALA A 725 -18.74 -7.28 8.08
N GLN A 726 -18.94 -5.97 8.00
CA GLN A 726 -18.38 -5.13 6.94
C GLN A 726 -17.81 -3.81 7.45
N HIS A 727 -16.76 -3.35 6.80
CA HIS A 727 -16.25 -1.99 6.97
C HIS A 727 -15.54 -1.52 5.70
N MET A 728 -15.22 -0.24 5.70
CA MET A 728 -14.27 0.33 4.75
C MET A 728 -12.95 0.59 5.45
N VAL A 729 -11.84 0.08 4.94
CA VAL A 729 -10.51 0.38 5.44
C VAL A 729 -9.86 1.45 4.55
N PHE A 730 -9.21 2.40 5.20
CA PHE A 730 -8.43 3.47 4.58
C PHE A 730 -6.99 3.39 5.07
N VAL A 731 -6.08 4.07 4.38
CA VAL A 731 -4.71 4.30 4.91
C VAL A 731 -4.79 4.97 6.28
N ALA A 732 -5.74 5.89 6.46
CA ALA A 732 -5.91 6.70 7.66
C ALA A 732 -6.94 6.14 8.67
N GLY A 733 -7.27 4.84 8.63
CA GLY A 733 -8.19 4.23 9.60
C GLY A 733 -9.26 3.34 8.96
N GLU A 734 -10.43 3.22 9.58
CA GLU A 734 -11.54 2.45 9.05
C GLU A 734 -12.88 3.14 9.31
N ASP A 735 -13.90 2.84 8.49
CA ASP A 735 -15.29 3.23 8.69
C ASP A 735 -16.13 1.97 8.88
N ARG A 736 -16.40 1.61 10.14
CA ARG A 736 -17.30 0.51 10.50
C ARG A 736 -18.79 0.84 10.33
N SER A 737 -19.13 2.09 10.03
CA SER A 737 -20.50 2.52 9.71
C SER A 737 -20.81 2.46 8.22
N TRP A 738 -19.79 2.25 7.38
CA TRP A 738 -19.99 2.01 5.96
C TRP A 738 -20.79 0.73 5.74
N ARG A 739 -21.67 0.74 4.73
CA ARG A 739 -22.51 -0.40 4.38
C ARG A 739 -22.43 -0.65 2.87
N GLY A 740 -21.90 -1.81 2.50
CA GLY A 740 -21.84 -2.30 1.13
C GLY A 740 -23.12 -2.98 0.66
N HIS A 741 -24.01 -3.33 1.60
CA HIS A 741 -25.27 -4.05 1.37
C HIS A 741 -25.15 -5.22 0.36
N PRO A 742 -24.22 -6.16 0.57
CA PRO A 742 -24.17 -7.33 -0.29
C PRO A 742 -25.42 -8.20 -0.08
N GLU A 743 -25.92 -8.79 -1.17
CA GLU A 743 -26.85 -9.92 -1.08
C GLU A 743 -26.01 -11.18 -0.90
N ILE A 744 -26.32 -11.99 0.12
CA ILE A 744 -25.52 -13.16 0.51
C ILE A 744 -26.45 -14.35 0.72
N ALA A 745 -26.09 -15.47 0.11
CA ALA A 745 -26.70 -16.77 0.38
C ALA A 745 -25.62 -17.82 0.62
N VAL A 746 -25.88 -18.68 1.61
CA VAL A 746 -25.01 -19.80 1.96
C VAL A 746 -25.81 -21.07 1.97
N LYS A 747 -25.29 -22.12 1.34
CA LYS A 747 -25.85 -23.47 1.42
C LYS A 747 -24.84 -24.44 2.02
N LEU A 748 -25.31 -25.24 2.98
CA LEU A 748 -24.51 -26.28 3.61
C LEU A 748 -24.73 -27.61 2.89
N HIS A 749 -23.64 -28.35 2.66
CA HIS A 749 -23.64 -29.69 2.08
C HIS A 749 -23.02 -30.69 3.08
N GLU A 750 -22.90 -31.96 2.68
CA GLU A 750 -22.37 -33.01 3.55
C GLU A 750 -20.89 -32.77 3.93
N LYS A 751 -20.07 -32.25 3.00
CA LYS A 751 -18.61 -32.07 3.16
C LYS A 751 -18.11 -30.74 2.62
N SER A 752 -19.00 -29.77 2.46
CA SER A 752 -18.68 -28.44 1.95
C SER A 752 -19.80 -27.48 2.30
N TRP A 753 -19.56 -26.21 2.07
CA TRP A 753 -20.60 -25.21 1.99
C TRP A 753 -20.27 -24.25 0.85
N THR A 754 -21.30 -23.68 0.26
CA THR A 754 -21.19 -22.71 -0.83
C THR A 754 -21.55 -21.33 -0.31
N LEU A 755 -20.80 -20.34 -0.79
CA LEU A 755 -21.13 -18.93 -0.65
C LEU A 755 -21.45 -18.38 -2.05
N GLU A 756 -22.62 -17.78 -2.18
CA GLU A 756 -22.95 -16.93 -3.31
C GLU A 756 -23.23 -15.52 -2.81
N ALA A 757 -22.61 -14.52 -3.44
CA ALA A 757 -22.75 -13.13 -3.04
C ALA A 757 -22.80 -12.18 -4.24
N ALA A 758 -23.67 -11.17 -4.15
CA ALA A 758 -23.70 -10.02 -5.04
C ALA A 758 -23.29 -8.75 -4.28
N PHE A 759 -22.29 -8.04 -4.81
CA PHE A 759 -21.80 -6.77 -4.28
C PHE A 759 -22.23 -5.63 -5.22
N PRO A 760 -23.23 -4.80 -4.83
CA PRO A 760 -23.75 -3.77 -5.72
C PRO A 760 -22.75 -2.64 -5.97
N TRP A 761 -22.46 -2.33 -7.24
CA TRP A 761 -21.49 -1.30 -7.62
C TRP A 761 -21.80 0.07 -6.99
N LYS A 762 -23.08 0.42 -6.91
CA LYS A 762 -23.57 1.68 -6.34
C LYS A 762 -23.12 1.95 -4.90
N HIS A 763 -22.74 0.92 -4.14
CA HIS A 763 -22.24 1.05 -2.77
C HIS A 763 -20.71 1.05 -2.68
N LEU A 764 -20.03 0.61 -3.73
CA LEU A 764 -18.58 0.47 -3.78
C LEU A 764 -17.91 1.71 -4.41
N THR A 765 -18.43 2.11 -5.58
CA THR A 765 -17.86 3.16 -6.43
C THR A 765 -18.95 3.76 -7.33
N GLU A 766 -18.81 5.05 -7.65
CA GLU A 766 -19.67 5.74 -8.61
C GLU A 766 -19.14 5.64 -10.06
N LYS A 767 -17.97 5.00 -10.25
CA LYS A 767 -17.28 4.91 -11.53
C LYS A 767 -17.33 3.49 -12.07
N ASN A 768 -17.35 3.36 -13.39
CA ASN A 768 -17.09 2.09 -14.05
C ASN A 768 -15.59 1.78 -13.95
N GLU A 769 -15.19 1.07 -12.90
CA GLU A 769 -13.80 0.70 -12.68
C GLU A 769 -13.32 -0.26 -13.77
N THR A 770 -12.15 -0.01 -14.35
CA THR A 770 -11.52 -0.97 -15.29
C THR A 770 -10.60 -1.95 -14.57
N GLY A 771 -10.33 -1.72 -13.29
CA GLY A 771 -9.45 -2.58 -12.50
C GLY A 771 -9.66 -2.40 -11.02
N ILE A 772 -9.89 -3.51 -10.30
CA ILE A 772 -10.15 -3.52 -8.86
C ILE A 772 -9.16 -4.46 -8.19
N LEU A 773 -8.58 -4.06 -7.06
CA LEU A 773 -7.77 -4.97 -6.27
C LEU A 773 -8.69 -5.96 -5.57
N PHE A 774 -8.38 -7.25 -5.64
CA PHE A 774 -9.23 -8.28 -5.07
C PHE A 774 -8.42 -9.32 -4.30
N ASN A 775 -9.00 -9.76 -3.19
CA ASN A 775 -8.58 -10.99 -2.55
C ASN A 775 -9.77 -11.72 -1.95
N LEU A 776 -9.64 -13.05 -1.90
CA LEU A 776 -10.47 -13.93 -1.10
C LEU A 776 -9.52 -14.61 -0.12
N ALA A 777 -9.85 -14.63 1.16
CA ALA A 777 -9.09 -15.31 2.19
C ALA A 777 -9.98 -16.17 3.08
N ALA A 778 -9.39 -17.15 3.76
CA ALA A 778 -10.05 -17.96 4.77
C ALA A 778 -9.02 -18.43 5.79
N SER A 779 -9.42 -18.47 7.06
CA SER A 779 -8.56 -18.96 8.15
C SER A 779 -9.22 -20.15 8.84
N ARG A 780 -8.48 -21.25 8.99
CA ARG A 780 -8.89 -22.42 9.78
C ARG A 780 -7.68 -23.03 10.48
N ALA A 781 -7.91 -24.07 11.29
CA ALA A 781 -6.85 -24.80 11.98
C ALA A 781 -5.79 -25.41 11.04
N ASP A 782 -6.16 -25.74 9.80
CA ASP A 782 -5.25 -26.29 8.79
C ASP A 782 -4.41 -25.23 8.05
N GLY A 783 -4.64 -23.95 8.35
CA GLY A 783 -3.83 -22.83 7.88
C GLY A 783 -4.64 -21.69 7.25
N GLN A 784 -3.91 -20.65 6.86
CA GLN A 784 -4.45 -19.49 6.16
C GLN A 784 -4.41 -19.71 4.65
N LYS A 785 -5.57 -19.60 4.01
CA LYS A 785 -5.80 -19.80 2.57
C LYS A 785 -6.13 -18.45 1.96
N ILE A 786 -5.58 -18.15 0.79
CA ILE A 786 -5.80 -16.86 0.12
C ILE A 786 -5.56 -16.98 -1.38
N TRP A 787 -6.27 -16.20 -2.20
CA TRP A 787 -6.08 -16.22 -3.66
C TRP A 787 -4.74 -15.59 -4.07
N SER A 788 -4.47 -14.38 -3.57
CA SER A 788 -3.20 -13.68 -3.75
C SER A 788 -2.45 -13.59 -2.41
N PRO A 789 -1.38 -14.38 -2.22
CA PRO A 789 -0.61 -14.41 -0.98
C PRO A 789 -0.06 -13.04 -0.56
N THR A 790 -0.37 -12.70 0.70
CA THR A 790 0.07 -11.48 1.39
C THR A 790 1.27 -11.71 2.29
N PHE A 791 1.61 -12.98 2.56
CA PHE A 791 2.74 -13.41 3.38
C PHE A 791 2.71 -12.91 4.84
N GLY A 792 1.52 -12.54 5.33
CA GLY A 792 1.28 -12.01 6.66
C GLY A 792 -0.21 -11.86 6.93
N LEU A 793 -0.63 -10.75 7.55
CA LEU A 793 -2.06 -10.44 7.72
C LEU A 793 -2.77 -10.31 6.36
N PHE A 794 -4.01 -10.79 6.28
CA PHE A 794 -4.82 -10.74 5.05
C PHE A 794 -5.04 -9.31 4.54
N MET A 795 -5.16 -8.33 5.44
CA MET A 795 -5.32 -6.92 5.08
C MET A 795 -3.97 -6.30 4.62
N ASN A 796 -3.53 -6.65 3.41
CA ASN A 796 -2.33 -6.10 2.78
C ASN A 796 -2.59 -5.79 1.29
N PRO A 797 -3.17 -4.61 0.98
CA PRO A 797 -3.64 -4.28 -0.36
C PRO A 797 -2.56 -4.29 -1.45
N ASP A 798 -1.29 -4.03 -1.08
CA ASP A 798 -0.13 -4.07 -1.99
C ASP A 798 0.08 -5.44 -2.65
N ARG A 799 -0.48 -6.50 -2.04
CA ARG A 799 -0.36 -7.88 -2.48
C ARG A 799 -1.67 -8.46 -2.98
N PHE A 800 -2.72 -7.66 -3.10
CA PHE A 800 -3.99 -8.13 -3.66
C PHE A 800 -3.81 -8.44 -5.14
N GLY A 801 -4.56 -9.43 -5.62
CA GLY A 801 -4.67 -9.65 -7.05
C GLY A 801 -5.49 -8.53 -7.69
N LYS A 802 -5.67 -8.59 -9.01
CA LYS A 802 -6.41 -7.58 -9.75
C LYS A 802 -7.51 -8.21 -10.59
N LEU A 803 -8.75 -7.76 -10.43
CA LEU A 803 -9.82 -8.01 -11.40
C LEU A 803 -9.69 -6.96 -12.50
N VAL A 804 -9.66 -7.38 -13.76
CA VAL A 804 -9.61 -6.49 -14.93
C VAL A 804 -10.97 -6.55 -15.62
N LEU A 805 -11.75 -5.47 -15.50
CA LEU A 805 -13.15 -5.45 -15.91
C LEU A 805 -13.29 -4.90 -17.33
N ASN A 806 -13.81 -5.73 -18.23
CA ASN A 806 -14.10 -5.36 -19.62
C ASN A 806 -15.60 -5.04 -19.78
N TRP A 807 -15.94 -3.77 -19.57
CA TRP A 807 -17.30 -3.26 -19.79
C TRP A 807 -17.68 -3.34 -21.27
N LYS A 808 -18.90 -3.82 -21.56
CA LYS A 808 -19.48 -3.75 -22.90
C LYS A 808 -19.88 -2.30 -23.18
N LYS A 809 -19.51 -1.82 -24.36
CA LYS A 809 -19.85 -0.47 -24.83
C LYS A 809 -21.33 -0.28 -25.06
#